data_AF-A0A3N4ITA2-F1
#
_entry.id   AF-A0A3N4ITA2-F1
#
_cell.length_a   1.000
_cell.length_b   1.000
_cell.length_c   1.000
_cell.angle_alpha   90.00
_cell.angle_beta   90.00
_cell.angle_gamma   90.00
#
_symmetry.space_group_name_H-M   'P 1'
#
loop_
_entity.id
_entity.type
_entity.pdbx_description
1 polymer ?
#
loop_
_entity_poly.entity_id
_entity_poly.type
_entity_poly.pdbx_seq_one_letter_code
_entity_poly.pdbx_strand_id
1 'polypeptide(L)'
;MDEADSISIKLTELLRHPEDLDKIASLKSEFSRKKGHVDTQLKAALATQLKVTQSGINAISDGQKTLNATKEEMIKIDKLCSEAEDMIDEFPLINKISKIHRNFVAVEEIKSKLQGLDSRLAEVDRMLADDSGDSLTNEMPNLLPVHFAIMQLQDFREDVMHQSERADNDVKETLEIYFSPLENTVGMFDERVGIIAMSLIELVRAGNRSLVVRLAKIIDSEERSDEMVVALQEAQNNHQDLATRFKSIQKGPKVARGYKEKFLACVKAAASAKFEAAKEQFEGNPDGLEECLSWYFGDLRTVKTEFVQLMPRRWKIFDTYLEIYHNSLHDFLKEQIEKPDLDGQSLLNIILWNGEYNKSMKTLGVKAAELKPQLIDGREADLLKEYSQLIVKKMEEWMNKIMEDDTKDFILRTHQPNEEDSKWHMPSVPTMFIMINQQLNIALDSNKGNVVTGVVDECVRLLKNRQVRWQEVIADDINKHVRATTKEDLDDLPDGILEYMMAVANDQIRSAAYTQEISDRVAPLLSKKYEDQVRRALEDAMNGFVDLATYSLAQIIEVIFNDLKPPIKNLFTPAWYNGTDMETMATTMRSYIVDLSPGLDADLFPAFMHQLSEKTCVAYLSGVHNKGAKFRSSEAAAQIRADVAVGYGFLTEFIDRGEVKGVWTVLEHFLALICSEKPLLGEKYDAFKQSYWDLPSTWVEAVIKCRDDKSKDMLEIVRSRGTYVPRGGESTIMSRFVVLLVLLLLVVVGLAGFGLTILLI
;
A
#
# COMPACT_ATOMS: atom_id res chain seq x y z
N MET A 1 1.76 40.01 7.32
CA MET A 1 1.19 40.10 5.97
C MET A 1 -0.15 40.77 6.14
N ASP A 2 -0.20 42.05 5.77
CA ASP A 2 -1.23 42.99 6.18
C ASP A 2 -2.61 42.61 5.62
N GLU A 3 -3.66 42.79 6.43
CA GLU A 3 -5.06 42.62 6.00
C GLU A 3 -5.41 43.46 4.74
N ALA A 4 -4.63 44.50 4.46
CA ALA A 4 -4.71 45.29 3.23
C ALA A 4 -4.45 44.46 1.96
N ASP A 5 -3.50 43.50 2.00
CA ASP A 5 -3.19 42.63 0.87
C ASP A 5 -4.31 41.60 0.62
N SER A 6 -4.94 41.10 1.69
CA SER A 6 -6.10 40.18 1.63
C SER A 6 -7.32 40.80 0.94
N ILE A 7 -7.57 42.10 1.15
CA ILE A 7 -8.70 42.81 0.53
C ILE A 7 -8.40 43.12 -0.94
N SER A 8 -7.15 43.45 -1.27
CA SER A 8 -6.68 43.67 -2.65
C SER A 8 -6.81 42.38 -3.50
N ILE A 9 -6.45 41.23 -2.93
CA ILE A 9 -6.57 39.93 -3.58
C ILE A 9 -8.04 39.58 -3.86
N LYS A 10 -8.95 39.83 -2.91
CA LYS A 10 -10.39 39.62 -3.10
C LYS A 10 -10.99 40.51 -4.18
N LEU A 11 -10.55 41.76 -4.31
CA LEU A 11 -11.05 42.68 -5.34
C LEU A 11 -10.72 42.17 -6.75
N THR A 12 -9.54 41.56 -6.90
CA THR A 12 -9.04 40.99 -8.16
C THR A 12 -9.80 39.70 -8.55
N GLU A 13 -10.33 38.97 -7.57
CA GLU A 13 -11.24 37.84 -7.81
C GLU A 13 -12.68 38.24 -8.10
N LEU A 14 -13.15 39.36 -7.55
CA LEU A 14 -14.53 39.84 -7.66
C LEU A 14 -14.85 40.61 -8.95
N LEU A 15 -13.84 41.08 -9.70
CA LEU A 15 -13.99 41.87 -10.93
C LEU A 15 -13.17 41.27 -12.08
N ARG A 16 -13.55 40.08 -12.56
CA ARG A 16 -12.83 39.38 -13.64
C ARG A 16 -13.36 39.69 -15.05
N HIS A 17 -14.63 40.09 -15.20
CA HIS A 17 -15.24 40.38 -16.50
C HIS A 17 -15.83 41.81 -16.57
N PRO A 18 -15.93 42.43 -17.77
CA PRO A 18 -16.46 43.79 -17.93
C PRO A 18 -17.89 43.98 -17.44
N GLU A 19 -18.72 42.94 -17.48
CA GLU A 19 -20.10 42.92 -16.97
C GLU A 19 -20.19 42.99 -15.43
N ASP A 20 -19.10 42.70 -14.71
CA ASP A 20 -19.05 42.80 -13.25
C ASP A 20 -18.97 44.26 -12.76
N LEU A 21 -18.73 45.22 -13.65
CA LEU A 21 -18.77 46.66 -13.33
C LEU A 21 -20.17 47.12 -12.88
N ASP A 22 -21.23 46.50 -13.40
CA ASP A 22 -22.61 46.82 -13.00
C ASP A 22 -22.90 46.40 -11.54
N LYS A 23 -22.16 45.42 -11.01
CA LYS A 23 -22.30 44.94 -9.62
C LYS A 23 -21.62 45.85 -8.60
N ILE A 24 -20.80 46.83 -9.02
CA ILE A 24 -20.03 47.72 -8.13
C ILE A 24 -20.95 48.51 -7.18
N ALA A 25 -22.10 48.99 -7.64
CA ALA A 25 -23.02 49.74 -6.80
C ALA A 25 -23.58 48.87 -5.64
N SER A 26 -23.88 47.59 -5.94
CA SER A 26 -24.34 46.63 -4.94
C SER A 26 -23.23 46.25 -3.95
N LEU A 27 -22.02 46.00 -4.43
CA LEU A 27 -20.86 45.69 -3.60
C LEU A 27 -20.48 46.86 -2.70
N LYS A 28 -20.54 48.10 -3.22
CA LYS A 28 -20.30 49.31 -2.43
C LYS A 28 -21.32 49.46 -1.30
N SER A 29 -22.59 49.17 -1.56
CA SER A 29 -23.64 49.13 -0.53
C SER A 29 -23.37 48.04 0.51
N GLU A 30 -22.98 46.85 0.07
CA GLU A 30 -22.67 45.72 0.96
C GLU A 30 -21.44 45.98 1.84
N PHE A 31 -20.35 46.50 1.26
CA PHE A 31 -19.15 46.89 2.00
C PHE A 31 -19.40 48.08 2.94
N SER A 32 -20.26 49.02 2.55
CA SER A 32 -20.66 50.12 3.44
C SER A 32 -21.48 49.61 4.63
N ARG A 33 -22.36 48.63 4.41
CA ARG A 33 -23.11 47.95 5.48
C ARG A 33 -22.17 47.15 6.40
N LYS A 34 -21.24 46.39 5.83
CA LYS A 34 -20.21 45.64 6.58
C LYS A 34 -19.34 46.58 7.40
N LYS A 35 -18.89 47.70 6.82
CA LYS A 35 -18.14 48.73 7.54
C LYS A 35 -18.96 49.34 8.67
N GLY A 36 -20.23 49.68 8.44
CA GLY A 36 -21.11 50.21 9.48
C GLY A 36 -21.32 49.23 10.65
N HIS A 37 -21.43 47.94 10.35
CA HIS A 37 -21.50 46.89 11.37
C HIS A 37 -20.20 46.79 12.17
N VAL A 38 -19.05 46.74 11.49
CA VAL A 38 -17.72 46.68 12.11
C VAL A 38 -17.45 47.93 12.96
N ASP A 39 -17.77 49.14 12.48
CA ASP A 39 -17.63 50.38 13.24
C ASP A 39 -18.51 50.39 14.49
N THR A 40 -19.73 49.85 14.40
CA THR A 40 -20.63 49.75 15.56
C THR A 40 -20.08 48.76 16.59
N GLN A 41 -19.57 47.62 16.14
CA GLN A 41 -18.94 46.61 16.98
C GLN A 41 -17.64 47.13 17.63
N LEU A 42 -16.80 47.85 16.88
CA LEU A 42 -15.60 48.51 17.39
C LEU A 42 -15.93 49.57 18.44
N LYS A 43 -16.94 50.41 18.20
CA LYS A 43 -17.38 51.40 19.19
C LYS A 43 -17.88 50.75 20.48
N ALA A 44 -18.66 49.67 20.36
CA ALA A 44 -19.14 48.93 21.53
C ALA A 44 -17.99 48.24 22.30
N ALA A 45 -17.05 47.62 21.58
CA ALA A 45 -15.87 47.00 22.16
C ALA A 45 -14.96 48.03 22.85
N LEU A 46 -14.69 49.15 22.17
CA LEU A 46 -13.89 50.25 22.70
C LEU A 46 -14.54 50.83 23.96
N ALA A 47 -15.84 51.09 23.95
CA ALA A 47 -16.57 51.59 25.12
C ALA A 47 -16.51 50.61 26.30
N THR A 48 -16.60 49.30 26.03
CA THR A 48 -16.48 48.25 27.05
C THR A 48 -15.07 48.23 27.64
N GLN A 49 -14.05 48.28 26.78
CA GLN A 49 -12.66 48.29 27.20
C GLN A 49 -12.31 49.55 28.00
N LEU A 50 -12.78 50.72 27.57
CA LEU A 50 -12.63 51.98 28.30
C LEU A 50 -13.29 51.92 29.69
N LYS A 51 -14.47 51.30 29.79
CA LYS A 51 -15.15 51.08 31.08
C LYS A 51 -14.36 50.14 32.00
N VAL A 52 -13.81 49.05 31.45
CA VAL A 52 -12.96 48.12 32.21
C VAL A 52 -11.68 48.82 32.67
N THR A 53 -11.03 49.59 31.80
CA THR A 53 -9.82 50.36 32.15
C THR A 53 -10.13 51.41 33.21
N GLN A 54 -11.24 52.14 33.09
CA GLN A 54 -11.65 53.12 34.09
C GLN A 54 -11.96 52.46 35.44
N SER A 55 -12.66 51.32 35.43
CA SER A 55 -12.91 50.55 36.65
C SER A 55 -11.62 50.01 37.26
N GLY A 56 -10.67 49.58 36.43
CA GLY A 56 -9.34 49.14 36.86
C GLY A 56 -8.53 50.27 37.49
N ILE A 57 -8.54 51.47 36.88
CA ILE A 57 -7.87 52.65 37.42
C ILE A 57 -8.48 53.04 38.77
N ASN A 58 -9.81 53.03 38.89
CA ASN A 58 -10.49 53.32 40.15
C ASN A 58 -10.13 52.27 41.21
N ALA A 59 -10.15 50.98 40.89
CA ALA A 59 -9.78 49.91 41.81
C ALA A 59 -8.32 49.97 42.24
N ILE A 60 -7.39 50.34 41.35
CA ILE A 60 -5.98 50.55 41.68
C ILE A 60 -5.82 51.77 42.59
N SER A 61 -6.48 52.88 42.28
CA SER A 61 -6.46 54.08 43.12
C SER A 61 -7.01 53.79 44.52
N ASP A 62 -8.12 53.06 44.62
CA ASP A 62 -8.72 52.68 45.90
C ASP A 62 -7.84 51.68 46.65
N GLY A 63 -7.28 50.68 45.96
CA GLY A 63 -6.31 49.75 46.53
C GLY A 63 -5.06 50.46 47.05
N GLN A 64 -4.55 51.46 46.34
CA GLN A 64 -3.42 52.28 46.78
C GLN A 64 -3.76 53.11 48.03
N LYS A 65 -4.97 53.70 48.09
CA LYS A 65 -5.45 54.40 49.30
C LYS A 65 -5.54 53.45 50.48
N THR A 66 -6.14 52.27 50.29
CA THR A 66 -6.24 51.26 51.35
C THR A 66 -4.86 50.79 51.79
N LEU A 67 -3.94 50.53 50.86
CA LEU A 67 -2.58 50.09 51.18
C LEU A 67 -1.79 51.14 51.95
N ASN A 68 -1.93 52.42 51.59
CA ASN A 68 -1.33 53.52 52.34
C ASN A 68 -1.93 53.64 53.75
N ALA A 69 -3.24 53.49 53.89
CA ALA A 69 -3.89 53.46 55.21
C ALA A 69 -3.40 52.27 56.05
N THR A 70 -3.33 51.06 55.48
CA THR A 70 -2.80 49.87 56.17
C THR A 70 -1.33 50.05 56.55
N LYS A 71 -0.53 50.69 55.70
CA LYS A 71 0.86 51.02 56.01
C LYS A 71 0.96 51.99 57.19
N GLU A 72 0.15 53.05 57.20
CA GLU A 72 0.09 53.98 58.32
C GLU A 72 -0.36 53.29 59.62
N GLU A 73 -1.37 52.44 59.56
CA GLU A 73 -1.82 51.65 60.72
C GLU A 73 -0.75 50.64 61.17
N MET A 74 -0.02 49.98 60.27
CA MET A 74 1.12 49.12 60.63
C MET A 74 2.25 49.91 61.29
N ILE A 75 2.55 51.12 60.81
CA ILE A 75 3.55 52.00 61.44
C ILE A 75 3.08 52.42 62.84
N LYS A 76 1.79 52.72 63.01
CA LYS A 76 1.22 53.01 64.33
C LYS A 76 1.30 51.80 65.26
N ILE A 77 0.96 50.61 64.78
CA ILE A 77 1.06 49.37 65.56
C ILE A 77 2.51 49.08 65.95
N ASP A 78 3.46 49.17 65.01
CA ASP A 78 4.88 48.96 65.27
C ASP A 78 5.43 49.97 66.28
N LYS A 79 5.01 51.23 66.14
CA LYS A 79 5.32 52.29 67.11
C LYS A 79 4.74 52.00 68.50
N LEU A 80 3.48 51.58 68.58
CA LEU A 80 2.84 51.19 69.86
C LEU A 80 3.49 49.95 70.47
N CYS A 81 3.93 48.98 69.66
CA CYS A 81 4.68 47.81 70.13
C CYS A 81 6.06 48.21 70.66
N SER A 82 6.79 49.08 69.98
CA SER A 82 8.08 49.62 70.45
C SER A 82 7.90 50.45 71.73
N GLU A 83 6.89 51.30 71.79
CA GLU A 83 6.56 52.11 72.99
C GLU A 83 6.12 51.22 74.16
N ALA A 84 5.47 50.08 73.91
CA ALA A 84 5.12 49.09 74.93
C ALA A 84 6.31 48.22 75.38
N GLU A 85 7.26 47.92 74.48
CA GLU A 85 8.53 47.24 74.82
C GLU A 85 9.37 48.07 75.79
N ASP A 86 9.37 49.41 75.64
CA ASP A 86 10.08 50.35 76.52
C ASP A 86 9.33 50.69 77.83
N MET A 87 8.03 50.37 77.92
CA MET A 87 7.18 50.72 79.09
C MET A 87 7.26 49.70 80.24
N ILE A 88 7.80 48.51 79.97
CA ILE A 88 7.90 47.40 80.94
C ILE A 88 9.39 47.05 81.08
N ASP A 89 10.03 47.51 82.16
CA ASP A 89 11.47 47.36 82.42
C ASP A 89 11.99 45.90 82.35
N GLU A 90 11.11 44.89 82.52
CA GLU A 90 11.47 43.46 82.48
C GLU A 90 10.88 42.67 81.29
N PHE A 91 10.25 43.32 80.30
CA PHE A 91 9.68 42.64 79.13
C PHE A 91 10.70 41.80 78.32
N PRO A 92 11.97 42.23 78.16
CA PRO A 92 12.99 41.38 77.53
C PRO A 92 13.25 40.08 78.31
N LEU A 93 13.14 40.12 79.64
CA LEU A 93 13.31 38.96 80.51
C LEU A 93 12.11 38.02 80.42
N ILE A 94 10.89 38.57 80.44
CA ILE A 94 9.63 37.81 80.26
C ILE A 94 9.56 37.18 78.87
N ASN A 95 10.02 37.87 77.83
CA ASN A 95 10.10 37.35 76.46
C ASN A 95 11.15 36.23 76.36
N LYS A 96 12.31 36.38 77.01
CA LYS A 96 13.30 35.30 77.13
C LYS A 96 12.73 34.08 77.88
N ILE A 97 12.06 34.28 79.02
CA ILE A 97 11.42 33.19 79.79
C ILE A 97 10.32 32.53 78.96
N SER A 98 9.51 33.29 78.23
CA SER A 98 8.45 32.77 77.36
C SER A 98 9.02 31.97 76.18
N LYS A 99 10.15 32.41 75.59
CA LYS A 99 10.90 31.67 74.57
C LYS A 99 11.51 30.38 75.14
N ILE A 100 12.11 30.46 76.33
CA ILE A 100 12.66 29.29 77.04
C ILE A 100 11.55 28.28 77.33
N HIS A 101 10.41 28.72 77.85
CA HIS A 101 9.28 27.84 78.13
C HIS A 101 8.72 27.19 76.86
N ARG A 102 8.54 27.94 75.77
CA ARG A 102 8.14 27.37 74.47
C ARG A 102 9.14 26.33 73.96
N ASN A 103 10.43 26.61 74.07
CA ASN A 103 11.47 25.67 73.66
C ASN A 103 11.46 24.41 74.54
N PHE A 104 11.27 24.55 75.86
CA PHE A 104 11.16 23.40 76.76
C PHE A 104 9.95 22.52 76.44
N VAL A 105 8.79 23.13 76.19
CA VAL A 105 7.58 22.39 75.78
C VAL A 105 7.81 21.68 74.45
N ALA A 106 8.47 22.33 73.48
CA ALA A 106 8.81 21.69 72.21
C ALA A 106 9.77 20.51 72.38
N VAL A 107 10.79 20.63 73.24
CA VAL A 107 11.75 19.55 73.54
C VAL A 107 11.08 18.39 74.29
N GLU A 108 10.19 18.67 75.23
CA GLU A 108 9.39 17.66 75.92
C GLU A 108 8.49 16.90 74.95
N GLU A 109 7.87 17.61 74.01
CA GLU A 109 7.04 17.02 72.96
C GLU A 109 7.86 16.13 72.01
N ILE A 110 9.05 16.59 71.58
CA ILE A 110 9.97 15.79 70.74
C ILE A 110 10.42 14.53 71.49
N LYS A 111 10.77 14.64 72.77
CA LYS A 111 11.15 13.50 73.59
C LYS A 111 10.00 12.49 73.73
N SER A 112 8.78 12.97 74.01
CA SER A 112 7.59 12.11 74.12
C SER A 112 7.30 11.39 72.79
N LYS A 113 7.44 12.09 71.66
CA LYS A 113 7.28 11.52 70.32
C LYS A 113 8.37 10.51 69.94
N LEU A 114 9.63 10.75 70.32
CA LEU A 114 10.73 9.79 70.14
C LEU A 114 10.49 8.52 70.95
N GLN A 115 10.11 8.65 72.23
CA GLN A 115 9.79 7.49 73.08
C GLN A 115 8.56 6.69 72.60
N GLY A 116 7.63 7.35 71.91
CA GLY A 116 6.46 6.73 71.29
C GLY A 116 6.67 6.29 69.84
N LEU A 117 7.88 6.42 69.29
CA LEU A 117 8.17 6.06 67.89
C LEU A 117 8.03 4.55 67.68
N ASP A 118 8.64 3.75 68.57
CA ASP A 118 8.65 2.29 68.47
C ASP A 118 7.23 1.69 68.54
N SER A 119 6.36 2.24 69.38
CA SER A 119 4.98 1.78 69.51
C SER A 119 4.13 2.16 68.30
N ARG A 120 4.33 3.35 67.73
CA ARG A 120 3.66 3.79 66.50
C ARG A 120 4.14 3.01 65.28
N LEU A 121 5.44 2.75 65.16
CA LEU A 121 6.01 1.91 64.11
C LEU A 121 5.45 0.49 64.17
N ALA A 122 5.41 -0.13 65.35
CA ALA A 122 4.84 -1.46 65.52
C ALA A 122 3.34 -1.52 65.16
N GLU A 123 2.59 -0.45 65.42
CA GLU A 123 1.18 -0.34 64.99
C GLU A 123 1.06 -0.24 63.46
N VAL A 124 1.90 0.57 62.81
CA VAL A 124 1.94 0.71 61.35
C VAL A 124 2.37 -0.60 60.68
N ASP A 125 3.39 -1.26 61.20
CA ASP A 125 3.87 -2.55 60.69
C ASP A 125 2.80 -3.64 60.82
N ARG A 126 2.03 -3.63 61.92
CA ARG A 126 0.89 -4.53 62.09
C ARG A 126 -0.21 -4.23 61.07
N MET A 127 -0.56 -2.96 60.85
CA MET A 127 -1.55 -2.57 59.84
C MET A 127 -1.12 -2.95 58.42
N LEU A 128 0.18 -2.83 58.11
CA LEU A 128 0.77 -3.27 56.84
C LEU A 128 0.69 -4.79 56.66
N ALA A 129 0.99 -5.55 57.72
CA ALA A 129 0.91 -7.02 57.74
C ALA A 129 -0.55 -7.51 57.64
N ASP A 130 -1.50 -6.84 58.29
CA ASP A 130 -2.93 -7.19 58.18
C ASP A 130 -3.45 -7.00 56.75
N ASP A 131 -2.93 -6.01 56.02
CA ASP A 131 -3.27 -5.82 54.63
C ASP A 131 -2.52 -6.81 53.72
N SER A 132 -1.37 -7.39 54.10
CA SER A 132 -0.39 -8.11 53.23
C SER A 132 -0.82 -9.48 52.68
N GLY A 133 -2.11 -9.77 52.59
CA GLY A 133 -2.60 -11.01 51.97
C GLY A 133 -2.19 -11.11 50.48
N ASP A 134 -1.80 -12.32 50.06
CA ASP A 134 -1.26 -12.64 48.71
C ASP A 134 -2.19 -12.35 47.52
N SER A 135 -3.47 -12.07 47.76
CA SER A 135 -4.43 -11.85 46.66
C SER A 135 -4.58 -10.36 46.34
N LEU A 136 -4.31 -10.00 45.08
CA LEU A 136 -4.64 -8.70 44.46
C LEU A 136 -6.13 -8.31 44.63
N THR A 137 -6.99 -9.23 45.04
CA THR A 137 -8.40 -8.98 45.35
C THR A 137 -8.65 -8.40 46.75
N ASN A 138 -7.64 -8.31 47.62
CA ASN A 138 -7.85 -7.84 48.99
C ASN A 138 -8.22 -6.35 49.00
N GLU A 139 -9.24 -5.98 49.78
CA GLU A 139 -9.79 -4.62 49.78
C GLU A 139 -8.84 -3.61 50.45
N MET A 140 -7.80 -4.04 51.17
CA MET A 140 -6.74 -3.22 51.83
C MET A 140 -7.26 -1.92 52.48
N PRO A 141 -8.07 -2.02 53.55
CA PRO A 141 -8.67 -0.87 54.22
C PRO A 141 -7.66 0.04 54.92
N ASN A 142 -6.52 -0.50 55.35
CA ASN A 142 -5.56 0.23 56.19
C ASN A 142 -4.56 1.07 55.39
N LEU A 143 -4.56 0.99 54.06
CA LEU A 143 -3.63 1.73 53.20
C LEU A 143 -3.61 3.26 53.44
N LEU A 144 -4.79 3.88 53.65
CA LEU A 144 -4.89 5.31 53.95
C LEU A 144 -4.42 5.67 55.38
N PRO A 145 -4.88 4.97 56.43
CA PRO A 145 -4.33 5.13 57.78
C PRO A 145 -2.81 4.96 57.83
N VAL A 146 -2.27 3.95 57.15
CA VAL A 146 -0.83 3.68 57.07
C VAL A 146 -0.10 4.84 56.39
N HIS A 147 -0.60 5.31 55.24
CA HIS A 147 -0.04 6.48 54.57
C HIS A 147 0.01 7.71 55.48
N PHE A 148 -1.09 8.00 56.18
CA PHE A 148 -1.15 9.14 57.09
C PHE A 148 -0.18 9.01 58.27
N ALA A 149 -0.07 7.82 58.86
CA ALA A 149 0.86 7.55 59.95
C ALA A 149 2.32 7.66 59.48
N ILE A 150 2.66 7.09 58.32
CA ILE A 150 3.99 7.21 57.70
C ILE A 150 4.31 8.67 57.41
N MET A 151 3.37 9.43 56.82
CA MET A 151 3.55 10.86 56.54
C MET A 151 3.86 11.65 57.81
N GLN A 152 3.16 11.38 58.93
CA GLN A 152 3.45 12.03 60.20
C GLN A 152 4.82 11.66 60.78
N LEU A 153 5.21 10.39 60.66
CA LEU A 153 6.50 9.90 61.14
C LEU A 153 7.66 10.46 60.29
N GLN A 154 7.48 10.57 58.98
CA GLN A 154 8.43 11.19 58.07
C GLN A 154 8.54 12.70 58.31
N ASP A 155 7.42 13.41 58.47
CA ASP A 155 7.41 14.84 58.85
C ASP A 155 8.16 15.05 60.18
N PHE A 156 7.94 14.15 61.16
CA PHE A 156 8.63 14.20 62.44
C PHE A 156 10.14 13.94 62.30
N ARG A 157 10.54 12.96 61.48
CA ARG A 157 11.95 12.71 61.16
C ARG A 157 12.60 13.95 60.53
N GLU A 158 11.96 14.54 59.53
CA GLU A 158 12.46 15.75 58.85
C GLU A 158 12.60 16.92 59.84
N ASP A 159 11.60 17.16 60.70
CA ASP A 159 11.63 18.23 61.71
C ASP A 159 12.76 18.02 62.73
N VAL A 160 12.98 16.78 63.18
CA VAL A 160 14.04 16.43 64.14
C VAL A 160 15.42 16.49 63.51
N MET A 161 15.58 16.00 62.27
CA MET A 161 16.84 16.04 61.53
C MET A 161 17.25 17.47 61.16
N HIS A 162 16.31 18.33 60.79
CA HIS A 162 16.59 19.74 60.55
C HIS A 162 17.00 20.47 61.86
N GLN A 163 16.38 20.14 62.99
CA GLN A 163 16.80 20.69 64.28
C GLN A 163 18.19 20.19 64.69
N SER A 164 18.54 18.95 64.33
CA SER A 164 19.84 18.36 64.62
C SER A 164 20.95 18.85 63.69
N GLU A 165 20.67 19.53 62.57
CA GLU A 165 21.69 20.13 61.69
C GLU A 165 22.67 21.05 62.45
N ARG A 166 22.17 21.71 63.50
CA ARG A 166 22.92 22.60 64.39
C ARG A 166 23.62 21.89 65.56
N ALA A 167 23.40 20.59 65.72
CA ALA A 167 23.99 19.74 66.74
C ALA A 167 25.25 19.02 66.23
N ASP A 168 25.99 18.40 67.14
CA ASP A 168 27.18 17.61 66.85
C ASP A 168 26.85 16.37 65.99
N ASN A 169 27.84 15.90 65.21
CA ASN A 169 27.65 14.83 64.24
C ASN A 169 27.30 13.47 64.87
N ASP A 170 27.71 13.23 66.11
CA ASP A 170 27.38 12.01 66.88
C ASP A 170 25.87 11.91 67.19
N VAL A 171 25.22 13.03 67.48
CA VAL A 171 23.78 13.12 67.68
C VAL A 171 23.02 12.84 66.38
N LYS A 172 23.54 13.30 65.24
CA LYS A 172 22.94 13.03 63.91
C LYS A 172 23.00 11.54 63.58
N GLU A 173 24.16 10.92 63.76
CA GLU A 173 24.35 9.48 63.51
C GLU A 173 23.45 8.62 64.41
N THR A 174 23.29 9.02 65.68
CA THR A 174 22.38 8.32 66.62
C THR A 174 20.92 8.44 66.20
N LEU A 175 20.49 9.63 65.73
CA LEU A 175 19.12 9.85 65.24
C LEU A 175 18.86 9.08 63.94
N GLU A 176 19.83 9.01 63.03
CA GLU A 176 19.72 8.21 61.79
C GLU A 176 19.52 6.72 62.10
N ILE A 177 20.28 6.17 63.04
CA ILE A 177 20.10 4.78 63.49
C ILE A 177 18.70 4.56 64.10
N TYR A 178 18.21 5.52 64.90
CA TYR A 178 16.90 5.41 65.53
C TYR A 178 15.74 5.50 64.53
N PHE A 179 15.91 6.24 63.43
CA PHE A 179 14.92 6.33 62.35
C PHE A 179 15.09 5.27 61.25
N SER A 180 16.14 4.43 61.29
CA SER A 180 16.36 3.37 60.29
C SER A 180 15.18 2.40 60.13
N PRO A 181 14.48 1.94 61.19
CA PRO A 181 13.30 1.09 61.04
C PRO A 181 12.16 1.75 60.26
N LEU A 182 11.99 3.07 60.40
CA LEU A 182 11.00 3.83 59.63
C LEU A 182 11.30 3.78 58.13
N GLU A 183 12.57 3.83 57.72
CA GLU A 183 12.95 3.73 56.31
C GLU A 183 12.59 2.36 55.72
N ASN A 184 12.70 1.29 56.49
CA ASN A 184 12.27 -0.04 56.07
C ASN A 184 10.74 -0.12 55.88
N THR A 185 9.96 0.37 56.86
CA THR A 185 8.50 0.41 56.77
C THR A 185 8.03 1.26 55.57
N VAL A 186 8.72 2.37 55.28
CA VAL A 186 8.48 3.21 54.10
C VAL A 186 8.79 2.44 52.82
N GLY A 187 9.90 1.70 52.75
CA GLY A 187 10.25 0.87 51.61
C GLY A 187 9.19 -0.20 51.31
N MET A 188 8.70 -0.88 52.33
CA MET A 188 7.62 -1.88 52.19
C MET A 188 6.31 -1.25 51.70
N PHE A 189 5.98 -0.04 52.17
CA PHE A 189 4.81 0.69 51.70
C PHE A 189 4.98 1.15 50.24
N ASP A 190 6.16 1.65 49.86
CA ASP A 190 6.47 2.08 48.49
C ASP A 190 6.40 0.93 47.49
N GLU A 191 6.97 -0.23 47.81
CA GLU A 191 6.89 -1.44 47.00
C GLU A 191 5.43 -1.82 46.74
N ARG A 192 4.61 -1.75 47.78
CA ARG A 192 3.19 -2.09 47.72
C ARG A 192 2.38 -1.10 46.89
N VAL A 193 2.64 0.19 47.05
CA VAL A 193 2.07 1.25 46.19
C VAL A 193 2.46 1.02 44.74
N GLY A 194 3.71 0.61 44.47
CA GLY A 194 4.20 0.25 43.15
C GLY A 194 3.46 -0.93 42.52
N ILE A 195 3.26 -2.03 43.26
CA ILE A 195 2.51 -3.21 42.80
C ILE A 195 1.06 -2.83 42.46
N ILE A 196 0.38 -2.07 43.33
CA ILE A 196 -0.99 -1.60 43.07
C ILE A 196 -1.03 -0.69 41.84
N ALA A 197 -0.04 0.19 41.67
CA ALA A 197 0.06 1.08 40.51
C ALA A 197 0.29 0.32 39.19
N MET A 198 1.03 -0.79 39.22
CA MET A 198 1.25 -1.65 38.04
C MET A 198 -0.02 -2.45 37.67
N SER A 199 -0.81 -2.90 38.65
CA SER A 199 -2.00 -3.73 38.42
C SER A 199 -3.34 -2.97 38.37
N LEU A 200 -3.33 -1.64 38.19
CA LEU A 200 -4.55 -0.81 38.23
C LEU A 200 -5.69 -1.29 37.33
N ILE A 201 -5.36 -1.68 36.09
CA ILE A 201 -6.38 -2.10 35.10
C ILE A 201 -7.03 -3.42 35.53
N GLU A 202 -6.24 -4.34 36.07
CA GLU A 202 -6.71 -5.64 36.58
C GLU A 202 -7.57 -5.46 37.83
N LEU A 203 -7.18 -4.55 38.73
CA LEU A 203 -7.95 -4.22 39.93
C LEU A 203 -9.33 -3.63 39.60
N VAL A 204 -9.41 -2.77 38.58
CA VAL A 204 -10.71 -2.25 38.11
C VAL A 204 -11.55 -3.36 37.47
N ARG A 205 -10.94 -4.25 36.70
CA ARG A 205 -11.63 -5.41 36.10
C ARG A 205 -12.13 -6.41 37.15
N ALA A 206 -11.38 -6.60 38.22
CA ALA A 206 -11.76 -7.41 39.38
C ALA A 206 -12.85 -6.76 40.26
N GLY A 207 -13.26 -5.51 39.97
CA GLY A 207 -14.30 -4.79 40.68
C GLY A 207 -13.81 -3.97 41.89
N ASN A 208 -12.51 -3.95 42.17
CA ASN A 208 -11.90 -3.28 43.32
C ASN A 208 -11.68 -1.78 43.08
N ARG A 209 -12.78 -1.05 42.82
CA ARG A 209 -12.78 0.41 42.60
C ARG A 209 -12.36 1.19 43.85
N SER A 210 -12.63 0.66 45.04
CA SER A 210 -12.30 1.30 46.32
C SER A 210 -10.79 1.47 46.50
N LEU A 211 -9.99 0.46 46.15
CA LEU A 211 -8.53 0.47 46.26
C LEU A 211 -7.90 1.52 45.35
N VAL A 212 -8.39 1.62 44.11
CA VAL A 212 -7.93 2.62 43.13
C VAL A 212 -8.19 4.04 43.63
N VAL A 213 -9.35 4.29 44.24
CA VAL A 213 -9.66 5.61 44.83
C VAL A 213 -8.75 5.91 46.03
N ARG A 214 -8.43 4.91 46.87
CA ARG A 214 -7.50 5.11 48.00
C ARG A 214 -6.10 5.44 47.50
N LEU A 215 -5.58 4.71 46.51
CA LEU A 215 -4.30 5.01 45.88
C LEU A 215 -4.30 6.41 45.25
N ALA A 216 -5.35 6.76 44.50
CA ALA A 216 -5.47 8.07 43.89
C ALA A 216 -5.49 9.19 44.94
N LYS A 217 -6.13 8.97 46.10
CA LYS A 217 -6.11 9.92 47.23
C LYS A 217 -4.73 10.09 47.85
N ILE A 218 -3.96 9.01 47.96
CA ILE A 218 -2.57 9.06 48.47
C ILE A 218 -1.69 9.88 47.53
N ILE A 219 -1.76 9.62 46.22
CA ILE A 219 -0.99 10.37 45.24
C ILE A 219 -1.48 11.83 45.15
N ASP A 220 -2.79 12.08 45.27
CA ASP A 220 -3.38 13.43 45.29
C ASP A 220 -2.96 14.26 46.51
N SER A 221 -2.80 13.63 47.68
CA SER A 221 -2.34 14.30 48.90
C SER A 221 -0.84 14.55 48.89
N GLU A 222 -0.05 13.60 48.40
CA GLU A 222 1.40 13.74 48.22
C GLU A 222 1.72 14.81 47.16
N GLU A 223 1.04 14.82 46.00
CA GLU A 223 1.24 15.84 44.96
C GLU A 223 0.98 17.26 45.50
N ARG A 224 -0.12 17.48 46.24
CA ARG A 224 -0.40 18.79 46.86
C ARG A 224 0.66 19.19 47.89
N SER A 225 1.18 18.20 48.62
CA SER A 225 2.22 18.45 49.61
C SER A 225 3.52 18.84 48.91
N ASP A 226 3.93 18.10 47.87
CA ASP A 226 5.10 18.41 47.04
C ASP A 226 4.98 19.78 46.35
N GLU A 227 3.82 20.11 45.76
CA GLU A 227 3.57 21.43 45.17
C GLU A 227 3.72 22.57 46.19
N MET A 228 3.18 22.38 47.40
CA MET A 228 3.31 23.36 48.48
C MET A 228 4.76 23.54 48.89
N VAL A 229 5.53 22.45 48.92
CA VAL A 229 6.95 22.46 49.28
C VAL A 229 7.81 23.16 48.24
N VAL A 230 7.61 22.84 46.96
CA VAL A 230 8.33 23.50 45.85
C VAL A 230 7.99 25.00 45.83
N ALA A 231 6.71 25.37 45.99
CA ALA A 231 6.30 26.77 46.06
C ALA A 231 6.95 27.52 47.23
N LEU A 232 7.09 26.89 48.40
CA LEU A 232 7.77 27.46 49.55
C LEU A 232 9.28 27.64 49.30
N GLN A 233 9.93 26.66 48.66
CA GLN A 233 11.34 26.75 48.28
C GLN A 233 11.60 27.85 47.23
N GLU A 234 10.75 27.94 46.21
CA GLU A 234 10.82 29.02 45.20
C GLU A 234 10.59 30.39 45.81
N ALA A 235 9.63 30.52 46.73
CA ALA A 235 9.38 31.78 47.45
C ALA A 235 10.57 32.18 48.33
N GLN A 236 11.20 31.22 49.01
CA GLN A 236 12.38 31.43 49.85
C GLN A 236 13.60 31.85 49.02
N ASN A 237 13.79 31.23 47.85
CA ASN A 237 14.89 31.55 46.93
C ASN A 237 14.72 32.92 46.26
N ASN A 238 13.50 33.28 45.87
CA ASN A 238 13.22 34.54 45.16
C ASN A 238 13.12 35.77 46.09
N HIS A 239 12.81 35.59 47.37
CA HIS A 239 12.67 36.70 48.34
C HIS A 239 13.40 36.41 49.66
N GLN A 240 14.74 36.35 49.64
CA GLN A 240 15.58 36.17 50.84
C GLN A 240 15.28 37.19 51.96
N ASP A 241 14.96 38.44 51.62
CA ASP A 241 14.68 39.50 52.59
C ASP A 241 13.34 39.34 53.33
N LEU A 242 12.33 38.70 52.71
CA LEU A 242 11.04 38.43 53.35
C LEU A 242 11.12 37.16 54.24
N ALA A 243 11.91 36.18 53.82
CA ALA A 243 12.11 34.92 54.52
C ALA A 243 12.69 35.10 55.95
N THR A 244 13.49 36.15 56.16
CA THR A 244 14.06 36.45 57.49
C THR A 244 13.04 37.00 58.50
N ARG A 245 11.90 37.52 58.03
CA ARG A 245 10.83 38.10 58.89
C ARG A 245 9.73 37.10 59.26
N PHE A 246 9.57 36.01 58.50
CA PHE A 246 8.61 34.92 58.79
C PHE A 246 9.26 33.75 59.55
N LYS A 247 10.20 34.01 60.46
CA LYS A 247 10.87 32.98 61.29
C LYS A 247 9.91 32.17 62.18
N SER A 248 8.66 32.62 62.37
CA SER A 248 7.64 31.92 63.15
C SER A 248 6.82 30.90 62.34
N ILE A 249 7.05 30.76 61.03
CA ILE A 249 6.46 29.73 60.17
C ILE A 249 7.59 28.87 59.57
N GLN A 250 8.60 28.54 60.38
CA GLN A 250 9.57 27.51 60.02
C GLN A 250 8.96 26.13 60.27
N LYS A 251 8.08 25.67 59.39
CA LYS A 251 8.11 24.25 58.99
C LYS A 251 9.30 24.14 58.05
N GLY A 252 10.23 23.24 58.34
CA GLY A 252 11.51 23.13 57.63
C GLY A 252 11.35 22.89 56.12
N PRO A 253 12.45 22.87 55.36
CA PRO A 253 12.43 22.51 53.95
C PRO A 253 12.09 21.03 53.84
N LYS A 254 10.80 20.74 53.75
CA LYS A 254 10.33 19.43 53.35
C LYS A 254 10.95 19.11 51.99
N VAL A 255 11.30 17.86 51.74
CA VAL A 255 11.81 17.42 50.44
C VAL A 255 10.63 16.88 49.65
N ALA A 256 10.52 17.25 48.37
CA ALA A 256 9.48 16.70 47.50
C ALA A 256 9.71 15.20 47.30
N ARG A 257 8.67 14.38 47.55
CA ARG A 257 8.76 12.92 47.61
C ARG A 257 8.55 12.26 46.24
N GLY A 258 7.90 12.93 45.30
CA GLY A 258 7.83 12.54 43.89
C GLY A 258 6.93 11.33 43.61
N TYR A 259 5.95 11.02 44.47
CA TYR A 259 5.05 9.87 44.29
C TYR A 259 4.29 9.89 42.97
N LYS A 260 3.97 11.07 42.43
CA LYS A 260 3.32 11.20 41.13
C LYS A 260 4.21 10.75 39.97
N GLU A 261 5.50 11.08 40.01
CA GLU A 261 6.46 10.65 38.98
C GLU A 261 6.69 9.14 39.03
N LYS A 262 6.87 8.60 40.26
CA LYS A 262 6.95 7.15 40.49
C LYS A 262 5.70 6.43 39.97
N PHE A 263 4.51 6.97 40.23
CA PHE A 263 3.25 6.42 39.73
C PHE A 263 3.21 6.37 38.20
N LEU A 264 3.55 7.47 37.51
CA LEU A 264 3.60 7.50 36.05
C LEU A 264 4.63 6.53 35.49
N ALA A 265 5.78 6.37 36.17
CA ALA A 265 6.80 5.39 35.81
C ALA A 265 6.28 3.95 35.96
N CYS A 266 5.55 3.62 37.04
CA CYS A 266 4.91 2.32 37.21
C CYS A 266 3.87 2.03 36.12
N VAL A 267 3.06 3.03 35.75
CA VAL A 267 2.08 2.90 34.65
C VAL A 267 2.79 2.63 33.32
N LYS A 268 3.89 3.34 33.05
CA LYS A 268 4.71 3.12 31.85
C LYS A 268 5.34 1.73 31.85
N ALA A 269 5.90 1.28 32.98
CA ALA A 269 6.49 -0.05 33.11
C ALA A 269 5.45 -1.16 32.88
N ALA A 270 4.25 -1.02 33.44
CA ALA A 270 3.16 -1.97 33.23
C ALA A 270 2.70 -2.02 31.76
N ALA A 271 2.63 -0.88 31.08
CA ALA A 271 2.34 -0.83 29.65
C ALA A 271 3.46 -1.51 28.84
N SER A 272 4.72 -1.19 29.11
CA SER A 272 5.88 -1.80 28.45
C SER A 272 5.92 -3.32 28.60
N ALA A 273 5.63 -3.86 29.79
CA ALA A 273 5.60 -5.31 30.01
C ALA A 273 4.54 -6.01 29.13
N LYS A 274 3.37 -5.39 28.92
CA LYS A 274 2.34 -5.93 28.01
C LYS A 274 2.78 -5.88 26.54
N PHE A 275 3.45 -4.81 26.14
CA PHE A 275 4.00 -4.69 24.79
C PHE A 275 5.12 -5.69 24.52
N GLU A 276 5.97 -5.98 25.51
CA GLU A 276 7.01 -7.00 25.38
C GLU A 276 6.40 -8.40 25.21
N ALA A 277 5.37 -8.74 26.00
CA ALA A 277 4.64 -10.00 25.83
C ALA A 277 3.95 -10.09 24.44
N ALA A 278 3.38 -8.99 23.96
CA ALA A 278 2.80 -8.91 22.62
C ALA A 278 3.87 -9.05 21.53
N LYS A 279 5.09 -8.57 21.77
CA LYS A 279 6.24 -8.70 20.86
C LYS A 279 6.71 -10.16 20.76
N GLU A 280 6.87 -10.85 21.88
CA GLU A 280 7.21 -12.28 21.89
C GLU A 280 6.16 -13.12 21.14
N GLN A 281 4.88 -12.80 21.33
CA GLN A 281 3.79 -13.48 20.64
C GLN A 281 3.78 -13.20 19.13
N PHE A 282 4.07 -11.96 18.73
CA PHE A 282 4.17 -11.57 17.33
C PHE A 282 5.36 -12.21 16.60
N GLU A 283 6.51 -12.38 17.29
CA GLU A 283 7.66 -13.11 16.73
C GLU A 283 7.36 -14.60 16.54
N GLY A 284 6.47 -15.18 17.34
CA GLY A 284 6.00 -16.56 17.18
C GLY A 284 4.90 -16.73 16.12
N ASN A 285 4.07 -15.71 15.88
CA ASN A 285 3.02 -15.70 14.86
C ASN A 285 2.82 -14.30 14.24
N PRO A 286 3.53 -13.98 13.15
CA PRO A 286 3.45 -12.68 12.48
C PRO A 286 2.06 -12.33 11.92
N ASP A 287 1.22 -13.33 11.66
CA ASP A 287 -0.14 -13.15 11.14
C ASP A 287 -1.13 -12.64 12.21
N GLY A 288 -0.78 -12.74 13.50
CA GLY A 288 -1.69 -12.50 14.63
C GLY A 288 -1.67 -11.09 15.22
N LEU A 289 -1.27 -10.04 14.49
CA LEU A 289 -1.13 -8.68 15.07
C LEU A 289 -2.43 -8.19 15.75
N GLU A 290 -3.58 -8.43 15.12
CA GLU A 290 -4.90 -8.07 15.68
C GLU A 290 -5.21 -8.83 16.98
N GLU A 291 -4.89 -10.13 17.05
CA GLU A 291 -5.06 -10.93 18.26
C GLU A 291 -4.11 -10.46 19.38
N CYS A 292 -2.85 -10.19 19.02
CA CYS A 292 -1.81 -9.72 19.95
C CYS A 292 -2.13 -8.35 20.56
N LEU A 293 -2.85 -7.49 19.83
CA LEU A 293 -3.21 -6.13 20.27
C LEU A 293 -4.68 -6.00 20.71
N SER A 294 -5.43 -7.10 20.77
CA SER A 294 -6.85 -7.11 21.18
C SER A 294 -7.11 -6.45 22.54
N TRP A 295 -6.16 -6.54 23.46
CA TRP A 295 -6.22 -5.93 24.80
C TRP A 295 -6.13 -4.40 24.77
N TYR A 296 -5.49 -3.81 23.75
CA TYR A 296 -5.15 -2.39 23.69
C TYR A 296 -6.39 -1.49 23.79
N PHE A 297 -7.38 -1.70 22.93
CA PHE A 297 -8.60 -0.91 22.95
C PHE A 297 -9.50 -1.24 24.15
N GLY A 298 -9.42 -2.47 24.67
CA GLY A 298 -10.10 -2.87 25.89
C GLY A 298 -9.61 -2.05 27.10
N ASP A 299 -8.30 -1.95 27.27
CA ASP A 299 -7.65 -1.18 28.32
C ASP A 299 -8.00 0.32 28.22
N LEU A 300 -7.85 0.93 27.03
CA LEU A 300 -8.20 2.34 26.82
C LEU A 300 -9.67 2.64 27.08
N ARG A 301 -10.58 1.71 26.73
CA ARG A 301 -12.01 1.85 27.04
C ARG A 301 -12.27 1.81 28.54
N THR A 302 -11.63 0.88 29.26
CA THR A 302 -11.72 0.81 30.73
C THR A 302 -11.20 2.09 31.39
N VAL A 303 -10.08 2.64 30.93
CA VAL A 303 -9.55 3.91 31.46
C VAL A 303 -10.53 5.06 31.22
N LYS A 304 -11.12 5.13 30.01
CA LYS A 304 -12.07 6.20 29.68
C LYS A 304 -13.35 6.15 30.54
N THR A 305 -13.91 4.97 30.79
CA THR A 305 -15.18 4.83 31.50
C THR A 305 -15.02 4.86 33.02
N GLU A 306 -14.01 4.16 33.53
CA GLU A 306 -13.85 3.91 34.97
C GLU A 306 -12.86 4.91 35.60
N PHE A 307 -11.65 5.06 35.05
CA PHE A 307 -10.58 5.83 35.72
C PHE A 307 -10.90 7.33 35.81
N VAL A 308 -11.62 7.88 34.82
CA VAL A 308 -12.05 9.29 34.82
C VAL A 308 -12.96 9.63 36.02
N GLN A 309 -13.68 8.64 36.57
CA GLN A 309 -14.54 8.83 37.75
C GLN A 309 -13.79 8.60 39.07
N LEU A 310 -12.74 7.77 39.04
CA LEU A 310 -12.00 7.34 40.24
C LEU A 310 -10.85 8.29 40.61
N MET A 311 -10.36 9.09 39.66
CA MET A 311 -9.18 9.95 39.82
C MET A 311 -9.50 11.46 39.66
N PRO A 312 -8.66 12.36 40.19
CA PRO A 312 -8.85 13.80 40.06
C PRO A 312 -8.88 14.26 38.59
N ARG A 313 -9.87 15.10 38.25
CA ARG A 313 -9.99 15.67 36.88
C ARG A 313 -8.76 16.45 36.41
N ARG A 314 -7.97 17.01 37.35
CA ARG A 314 -6.76 17.77 37.05
C ARG A 314 -5.67 16.92 36.37
N TRP A 315 -5.65 15.61 36.61
CA TRP A 315 -4.64 14.71 36.04
C TRP A 315 -4.89 14.35 34.58
N LYS A 316 -6.11 14.60 34.07
CA LYS A 316 -6.50 14.20 32.71
C LYS A 316 -6.04 12.78 32.38
N ILE A 317 -6.31 11.84 33.29
CA ILE A 317 -5.69 10.51 33.29
C ILE A 317 -5.87 9.75 31.96
N PHE A 318 -6.98 9.98 31.27
CA PHE A 318 -7.22 9.40 29.95
C PHE A 318 -6.17 9.89 28.93
N ASP A 319 -5.89 11.19 28.89
CA ASP A 319 -4.91 11.78 27.96
C ASP A 319 -3.50 11.26 28.26
N THR A 320 -3.14 11.13 29.54
CA THR A 320 -1.83 10.61 29.96
C THR A 320 -1.64 9.13 29.60
N TYR A 321 -2.66 8.29 29.84
CA TYR A 321 -2.61 6.88 29.42
C TYR A 321 -2.59 6.76 27.90
N LEU A 322 -3.35 7.58 27.21
CA LEU A 322 -3.38 7.63 25.75
C LEU A 322 -1.99 7.94 25.19
N GLU A 323 -1.32 8.96 25.73
CA GLU A 323 0.03 9.35 25.29
C GLU A 323 1.06 8.23 25.53
N ILE A 324 1.04 7.60 26.71
CA ILE A 324 1.95 6.48 27.02
C ILE A 324 1.69 5.29 26.09
N TYR A 325 0.43 4.87 25.95
CA TYR A 325 0.06 3.72 25.12
C TYR A 325 0.32 3.98 23.63
N HIS A 326 0.12 5.23 23.19
CA HIS A 326 0.35 5.62 21.81
C HIS A 326 1.84 5.63 21.48
N ASN A 327 2.69 6.20 22.33
CA ASN A 327 4.15 6.20 22.14
C ASN A 327 4.71 4.77 22.16
N SER A 328 4.28 3.93 23.10
CA SER A 328 4.72 2.53 23.14
C SER A 328 4.29 1.71 21.92
N LEU A 329 3.08 1.96 21.39
CA LEU A 329 2.63 1.31 20.15
C LEU A 329 3.41 1.83 18.92
N HIS A 330 3.72 3.12 18.87
CA HIS A 330 4.56 3.72 17.82
C HIS A 330 5.96 3.09 17.81
N ASP A 331 6.63 3.03 18.97
CA ASP A 331 7.95 2.42 19.10
C ASP A 331 7.93 0.94 18.68
N PHE A 332 6.91 0.19 19.11
CA PHE A 332 6.71 -1.22 18.75
C PHE A 332 6.57 -1.40 17.23
N LEU A 333 5.67 -0.66 16.58
CA LEU A 333 5.44 -0.80 15.13
C LEU A 333 6.64 -0.34 14.32
N LYS A 334 7.32 0.73 14.75
CA LYS A 334 8.53 1.21 14.10
C LYS A 334 9.64 0.17 14.13
N GLU A 335 9.84 -0.50 15.26
CA GLU A 335 10.83 -1.59 15.38
C GLU A 335 10.50 -2.75 14.43
N GLN A 336 9.22 -3.13 14.26
CA GLN A 336 8.85 -4.20 13.33
C GLN A 336 9.02 -3.80 11.86
N ILE A 337 8.74 -2.53 11.51
CA ILE A 337 8.91 -2.02 10.14
C ILE A 337 10.39 -1.94 9.74
N GLU A 338 11.29 -1.64 10.68
CA GLU A 338 12.73 -1.52 10.42
C GLU A 338 13.43 -2.89 10.29
N LYS A 339 12.76 -4.01 10.61
CA LYS A 339 13.33 -5.36 10.43
C LYS A 339 13.43 -5.72 8.94
N PRO A 340 14.62 -6.14 8.45
CA PRO A 340 14.83 -6.43 7.03
C PRO A 340 14.14 -7.70 6.52
N ASP A 341 13.72 -8.60 7.41
CA ASP A 341 13.08 -9.87 7.08
C ASP A 341 11.54 -9.82 7.14
N LEU A 342 10.95 -8.61 7.16
CA LEU A 342 9.50 -8.49 7.24
C LEU A 342 8.84 -9.08 5.99
N ASP A 343 8.02 -10.10 6.22
CA ASP A 343 7.23 -10.73 5.19
C ASP A 343 6.15 -9.77 4.65
N GLY A 344 5.76 -9.94 3.37
CA GLY A 344 4.82 -9.03 2.72
C GLY A 344 3.44 -9.03 3.36
N GLN A 345 3.03 -10.15 3.95
CA GLN A 345 1.74 -10.30 4.62
C GLN A 345 1.72 -9.57 5.98
N SER A 346 2.81 -9.65 6.75
CA SER A 346 3.04 -8.95 8.02
C SER A 346 3.06 -7.43 7.81
N LEU A 347 3.71 -6.97 6.73
CA LEU A 347 3.69 -5.56 6.33
C LEU A 347 2.26 -5.08 6.01
N LEU A 348 1.47 -5.90 5.30
CA LEU A 348 0.08 -5.57 5.02
C LEU A 348 -0.77 -5.51 6.31
N ASN A 349 -0.59 -6.47 7.22
CA ASN A 349 -1.31 -6.50 8.49
C ASN A 349 -1.04 -5.24 9.33
N ILE A 350 0.20 -4.74 9.35
CA ILE A 350 0.56 -3.47 10.00
C ILE A 350 -0.17 -2.29 9.35
N ILE A 351 -0.24 -2.26 8.02
CA ILE A 351 -0.92 -1.18 7.27
C ILE A 351 -2.43 -1.21 7.53
N LEU A 352 -3.05 -2.39 7.53
CA LEU A 352 -4.48 -2.56 7.83
C LEU A 352 -4.79 -2.14 9.26
N TRP A 353 -3.95 -2.54 10.22
CA TRP A 353 -4.09 -2.20 11.63
C TRP A 353 -4.05 -0.69 11.87
N ASN A 354 -3.21 0.07 11.14
CA ASN A 354 -3.23 1.52 11.21
C ASN A 354 -4.59 2.13 10.78
N GLY A 355 -5.24 1.54 9.77
CA GLY A 355 -6.60 1.93 9.37
C GLY A 355 -7.62 1.68 10.48
N GLU A 356 -7.58 0.50 11.09
CA GLU A 356 -8.46 0.13 12.21
C GLU A 356 -8.21 0.98 13.45
N TYR A 357 -6.95 1.27 13.74
CA TYR A 357 -6.53 2.13 14.83
C TYR A 357 -7.17 3.51 14.69
N ASN A 358 -7.04 4.15 13.53
CA ASN A 358 -7.64 5.46 13.29
C ASN A 358 -9.17 5.45 13.45
N LYS A 359 -9.84 4.38 13.02
CA LYS A 359 -11.30 4.20 13.17
C LYS A 359 -11.71 4.01 14.64
N SER A 360 -10.98 3.19 15.38
CA SER A 360 -11.21 2.90 16.79
C SER A 360 -10.92 4.13 17.67
N MET A 361 -9.86 4.88 17.38
CA MET A 361 -9.53 6.14 18.07
C MET A 361 -10.59 7.22 17.83
N LYS A 362 -11.13 7.30 16.61
CA LYS A 362 -12.27 8.19 16.29
C LYS A 362 -13.51 7.80 17.09
N THR A 363 -13.78 6.51 17.26
CA THR A 363 -14.90 5.99 18.08
C THR A 363 -14.70 6.34 19.56
N LEU A 364 -13.45 6.34 20.02
CA LEU A 364 -13.06 6.81 21.35
C LEU A 364 -13.10 8.34 21.48
N GLY A 365 -13.44 9.10 20.43
CA GLY A 365 -13.62 10.55 20.47
C GLY A 365 -12.32 11.36 20.45
N VAL A 366 -11.19 10.71 20.18
CA VAL A 366 -9.88 11.35 20.01
C VAL A 366 -9.74 11.77 18.54
N LYS A 367 -9.32 13.02 18.29
CA LYS A 367 -9.05 13.47 16.92
C LYS A 367 -7.66 13.03 16.48
N ALA A 368 -7.52 12.57 15.24
CA ALA A 368 -6.22 12.17 14.68
C ALA A 368 -5.12 13.26 14.73
N ALA A 369 -5.50 14.54 14.82
CA ALA A 369 -4.56 15.66 14.96
C ALA A 369 -3.96 15.81 16.37
N GLU A 370 -4.57 15.19 17.38
CA GLU A 370 -4.12 15.21 18.77
C GLU A 370 -3.13 14.06 19.07
N LEU A 371 -3.02 13.09 18.15
CA LEU A 371 -2.08 11.97 18.23
C LEU A 371 -0.75 12.37 17.61
N LYS A 372 0.25 12.62 18.46
CA LYS A 372 1.63 12.89 18.07
C LYS A 372 2.55 11.98 18.90
N PRO A 373 3.49 11.23 18.28
CA PRO A 373 3.81 11.15 16.84
C PRO A 373 2.68 10.52 16.01
N GLN A 374 2.77 10.49 14.68
CA GLN A 374 1.79 9.68 13.92
C GLN A 374 2.18 8.21 14.05
N LEU A 375 1.21 7.30 14.16
CA LEU A 375 1.47 5.87 14.47
C LEU A 375 2.54 5.22 13.57
N ILE A 376 2.60 5.60 12.29
CA ILE A 376 3.62 5.15 11.32
C ILE A 376 4.32 6.34 10.64
N ASP A 377 4.43 7.49 11.32
CA ASP A 377 5.15 8.68 10.85
C ASP A 377 4.74 9.21 9.44
N GLY A 378 3.54 8.89 8.97
CA GLY A 378 3.07 9.25 7.63
C GLY A 378 3.70 8.44 6.49
N ARG A 379 4.46 7.37 6.79
CA ARG A 379 5.09 6.46 5.80
C ARG A 379 4.13 5.47 5.17
N GLU A 380 2.82 5.58 5.39
CA GLU A 380 1.83 4.63 4.87
C GLU A 380 1.91 4.47 3.35
N ALA A 381 2.11 5.56 2.61
CA ALA A 381 2.26 5.51 1.16
C ALA A 381 3.58 4.82 0.72
N ASP A 382 4.66 5.02 1.47
CA ASP A 382 5.96 4.40 1.20
C ASP A 382 5.91 2.90 1.50
N LEU A 383 5.30 2.50 2.62
CA LEU A 383 5.13 1.10 3.00
C LEU A 383 4.24 0.34 2.02
N LEU A 384 3.19 0.98 1.49
CA LEU A 384 2.38 0.39 0.41
C LEU A 384 3.19 0.18 -0.86
N LYS A 385 4.13 1.08 -1.16
CA LYS A 385 5.01 0.97 -2.31
C LYS A 385 6.05 -0.15 -2.11
N GLU A 386 6.66 -0.23 -0.93
CA GLU A 386 7.57 -1.32 -0.54
C GLU A 386 6.87 -2.67 -0.60
N TYR A 387 5.64 -2.75 -0.07
CA TYR A 387 4.77 -3.92 -0.16
C TYR A 387 4.49 -4.32 -1.61
N SER A 388 4.07 -3.37 -2.46
CA SER A 388 3.81 -3.62 -3.88
C SER A 388 5.07 -4.15 -4.58
N GLN A 389 6.24 -3.56 -4.32
CA GLN A 389 7.52 -4.01 -4.89
C GLN A 389 7.91 -5.41 -4.44
N LEU A 390 7.65 -5.77 -3.18
CA LEU A 390 7.94 -7.12 -2.68
C LEU A 390 7.08 -8.18 -3.38
N ILE A 391 5.79 -7.89 -3.58
CA ILE A 391 4.87 -8.77 -4.32
C ILE A 391 5.31 -8.92 -5.77
N VAL A 392 5.60 -7.79 -6.44
CA VAL A 392 6.10 -7.76 -7.81
C VAL A 392 7.33 -8.66 -7.96
N LYS A 393 8.32 -8.50 -7.07
CA LYS A 393 9.57 -9.26 -7.11
C LYS A 393 9.33 -10.76 -6.94
N LYS A 394 8.51 -11.17 -5.97
CA LYS A 394 8.17 -12.59 -5.78
C LYS A 394 7.43 -13.15 -6.99
N MET A 395 6.44 -12.45 -7.54
CA MET A 395 5.72 -12.90 -8.73
C MET A 395 6.65 -13.06 -9.94
N GLU A 396 7.59 -12.13 -10.14
CA GLU A 396 8.56 -12.17 -11.22
C GLU A 396 9.51 -13.37 -11.10
N GLU A 397 10.02 -13.66 -9.89
CA GLU A 397 10.85 -14.84 -9.62
C GLU A 397 10.12 -16.15 -9.96
N TRP A 398 8.86 -16.28 -9.54
CA TRP A 398 8.03 -17.45 -9.82
C TRP A 398 7.69 -17.59 -11.30
N MET A 399 7.28 -16.50 -11.96
CA MET A 399 6.97 -16.48 -13.40
C MET A 399 8.17 -16.84 -14.25
N ASN A 400 9.36 -16.32 -13.90
CA ASN A 400 10.59 -16.64 -14.61
C ASN A 400 10.96 -18.11 -14.47
N LYS A 401 10.79 -18.70 -13.28
CA LYS A 401 11.02 -20.12 -13.06
C LYS A 401 10.06 -21.01 -13.87
N ILE A 402 8.76 -20.69 -13.84
CA ILE A 402 7.76 -21.39 -14.66
C ILE A 402 8.14 -21.32 -16.14
N MET A 403 8.52 -20.15 -16.63
CA MET A 403 8.88 -19.98 -18.03
C MET A 403 10.18 -20.71 -18.41
N GLU A 404 11.17 -20.76 -17.53
CA GLU A 404 12.38 -21.55 -17.75
C GLU A 404 12.10 -23.05 -17.81
N ASP A 405 11.22 -23.55 -16.95
CA ASP A 405 10.86 -24.97 -16.94
C ASP A 405 10.01 -25.34 -18.17
N ASP A 406 9.01 -24.52 -18.52
CA ASP A 406 8.20 -24.67 -19.73
C ASP A 406 9.05 -24.67 -21.01
N THR A 407 10.00 -23.75 -21.12
CA THR A 407 10.85 -23.63 -22.33
C THR A 407 11.85 -24.76 -22.44
N LYS A 408 12.41 -25.23 -21.32
CA LYS A 408 13.24 -26.44 -21.32
C LYS A 408 12.44 -27.65 -21.78
N ASP A 409 11.21 -27.79 -21.29
CA ASP A 409 10.37 -28.91 -21.67
C ASP A 409 9.99 -28.87 -23.16
N PHE A 410 9.59 -27.70 -23.66
CA PHE A 410 9.27 -27.48 -25.07
C PHE A 410 10.44 -27.77 -26.03
N ILE A 411 11.67 -27.43 -25.62
CA ILE A 411 12.87 -27.64 -26.44
C ILE A 411 13.34 -29.10 -26.38
N LEU A 412 13.35 -29.72 -25.20
CA LEU A 412 13.91 -31.07 -25.01
C LEU A 412 12.93 -32.19 -25.37
N ARG A 413 11.62 -31.97 -25.20
CA ARG A 413 10.52 -32.92 -25.52
C ARG A 413 10.78 -34.34 -25.05
N THR A 414 11.28 -34.48 -23.83
CA THR A 414 11.63 -35.78 -23.25
C THR A 414 10.41 -36.68 -23.00
N HIS A 415 9.23 -36.07 -22.89
CA HIS A 415 7.95 -36.73 -22.74
C HIS A 415 6.91 -36.01 -23.61
N GLN A 416 5.73 -36.60 -23.78
CA GLN A 416 4.60 -35.92 -24.44
C GLN A 416 4.01 -34.86 -23.49
N PRO A 417 3.44 -33.76 -24.03
CA PRO A 417 2.74 -32.78 -23.21
C PRO A 417 1.50 -33.40 -22.55
N ASN A 418 0.91 -32.71 -21.58
CA ASN A 418 -0.24 -33.25 -20.87
C ASN A 418 -1.48 -33.32 -21.79
N GLU A 419 -2.21 -34.41 -21.72
CA GLU A 419 -3.48 -34.60 -22.44
C GLU A 419 -4.65 -34.48 -21.46
N GLU A 420 -5.58 -33.56 -21.74
CA GLU A 420 -6.82 -33.36 -20.99
C GLU A 420 -7.98 -33.23 -21.99
N ASP A 421 -9.01 -34.08 -21.86
CA ASP A 421 -10.13 -34.16 -22.81
C ASP A 421 -9.70 -34.26 -24.29
N SER A 422 -8.66 -35.06 -24.54
CA SER A 422 -8.00 -35.24 -25.84
C SER A 422 -7.28 -34.01 -26.40
N LYS A 423 -7.18 -32.91 -25.63
CA LYS A 423 -6.43 -31.70 -25.99
C LYS A 423 -5.08 -31.65 -25.30
N TRP A 424 -4.07 -31.13 -25.99
CA TRP A 424 -2.74 -30.96 -25.42
C TRP A 424 -2.64 -29.66 -24.60
N HIS A 425 -1.91 -29.71 -23.48
CA HIS A 425 -1.70 -28.58 -22.57
C HIS A 425 -0.33 -28.63 -21.90
N MET A 426 0.24 -27.47 -21.57
CA MET A 426 1.42 -27.42 -20.69
C MET A 426 0.97 -27.54 -19.22
N PRO A 427 1.76 -28.21 -18.36
CA PRO A 427 1.40 -28.44 -16.95
C PRO A 427 1.31 -27.17 -16.09
N SER A 428 1.92 -26.07 -16.53
CA SER A 428 2.21 -24.91 -15.67
C SER A 428 1.10 -23.87 -15.58
N VAL A 429 0.22 -23.78 -16.58
CA VAL A 429 -0.78 -22.70 -16.69
C VAL A 429 -1.75 -22.65 -15.50
N PRO A 430 -2.35 -23.76 -15.03
CA PRO A 430 -3.22 -23.72 -13.85
C PRO A 430 -2.49 -23.22 -12.60
N THR A 431 -1.26 -23.71 -12.37
CA THR A 431 -0.43 -23.30 -11.22
C THR A 431 -0.09 -21.82 -11.27
N MET A 432 0.23 -21.30 -12.46
CA MET A 432 0.51 -19.88 -12.70
C MET A 432 -0.68 -19.00 -12.27
N PHE A 433 -1.90 -19.34 -12.71
CA PHE A 433 -3.09 -18.56 -12.36
C PHE A 433 -3.55 -18.74 -10.91
N ILE A 434 -3.27 -19.89 -10.27
CA ILE A 434 -3.46 -20.04 -8.82
C ILE A 434 -2.58 -19.04 -8.06
N MET A 435 -1.30 -18.91 -8.44
CA MET A 435 -0.37 -17.98 -7.81
C MET A 435 -0.76 -16.51 -8.04
N ILE A 436 -1.15 -16.15 -9.27
CA ILE A 436 -1.66 -14.81 -9.57
C ILE A 436 -2.89 -14.49 -8.71
N ASN A 437 -3.83 -15.42 -8.59
CA ASN A 437 -5.02 -15.24 -7.75
C ASN A 437 -4.68 -15.07 -6.27
N GLN A 438 -3.71 -15.82 -5.74
CA GLN A 438 -3.26 -15.64 -4.36
C GLN A 438 -2.74 -14.21 -4.12
N GLN A 439 -1.85 -13.70 -4.98
CA GLN A 439 -1.30 -12.35 -4.81
C GLN A 439 -2.37 -11.26 -5.01
N LEU A 440 -3.30 -11.44 -5.95
CA LEU A 440 -4.42 -10.53 -6.13
C LEU A 440 -5.37 -10.52 -4.93
N ASN A 441 -5.58 -11.65 -4.26
CA ASN A 441 -6.40 -11.71 -3.05
C ASN A 441 -5.76 -10.92 -1.90
N ILE A 442 -4.45 -11.09 -1.69
CA ILE A 442 -3.71 -10.31 -0.68
C ILE A 442 -3.80 -8.80 -1.01
N ALA A 443 -3.70 -8.43 -2.29
CA ALA A 443 -3.88 -7.05 -2.72
C ALA A 443 -5.32 -6.53 -2.49
N LEU A 444 -6.34 -7.36 -2.68
CA LEU A 444 -7.74 -7.03 -2.41
C LEU A 444 -8.00 -6.81 -0.92
N ASP A 445 -7.37 -7.60 -0.05
CA ASP A 445 -7.49 -7.47 1.40
C ASP A 445 -6.99 -6.11 1.89
N SER A 446 -6.08 -5.45 1.16
CA SER A 446 -5.65 -4.07 1.44
C SER A 446 -6.79 -3.03 1.38
N ASN A 447 -7.89 -3.36 0.69
CA ASN A 447 -9.03 -2.47 0.41
C ASN A 447 -8.63 -1.11 -0.22
N LYS A 448 -7.47 -1.07 -0.88
CA LYS A 448 -6.90 0.12 -1.53
C LYS A 448 -6.80 -0.10 -3.04
N GLY A 449 -7.69 0.57 -3.77
CA GLY A 449 -7.80 0.39 -5.22
C GLY A 449 -6.50 0.64 -5.99
N ASN A 450 -5.65 1.59 -5.55
CA ASN A 450 -4.35 1.87 -6.18
C ASN A 450 -3.34 0.72 -6.04
N VAL A 451 -3.41 -0.06 -4.95
CA VAL A 451 -2.54 -1.23 -4.73
C VAL A 451 -2.99 -2.35 -5.65
N VAL A 452 -4.29 -2.61 -5.69
CA VAL A 452 -4.88 -3.63 -6.57
C VAL A 452 -4.56 -3.33 -8.03
N THR A 453 -4.72 -2.08 -8.49
CA THR A 453 -4.35 -1.71 -9.86
C THR A 453 -2.86 -1.90 -10.12
N GLY A 454 -1.99 -1.55 -9.17
CA GLY A 454 -0.55 -1.74 -9.32
C GLY A 454 -0.15 -3.20 -9.45
N VAL A 455 -0.77 -4.09 -8.67
CA VAL A 455 -0.54 -5.54 -8.77
C VAL A 455 -1.09 -6.10 -10.08
N VAL A 456 -2.28 -5.68 -10.52
CA VAL A 456 -2.85 -6.10 -11.81
C VAL A 456 -1.97 -5.67 -12.99
N ASP A 457 -1.54 -4.40 -13.02
CA ASP A 457 -0.68 -3.86 -14.07
C ASP A 457 0.64 -4.66 -14.14
N GLU A 458 1.18 -5.06 -12.99
CA GLU A 458 2.35 -5.92 -12.92
C GLU A 458 2.08 -7.36 -13.42
N CYS A 459 0.97 -7.98 -13.02
CA CYS A 459 0.58 -9.30 -13.53
C CYS A 459 0.46 -9.27 -15.06
N VAL A 460 -0.19 -8.24 -15.61
CA VAL A 460 -0.33 -8.05 -17.06
C VAL A 460 1.03 -7.89 -17.73
N ARG A 461 1.95 -7.11 -17.14
CA ARG A 461 3.33 -6.97 -17.63
C ARG A 461 4.03 -8.33 -17.69
N LEU A 462 3.94 -9.14 -16.65
CA LEU A 462 4.55 -10.47 -16.60
C LEU A 462 3.93 -11.44 -17.62
N LEU A 463 2.61 -11.42 -17.79
CA LEU A 463 1.91 -12.22 -18.81
C LEU A 463 2.34 -11.81 -20.21
N LYS A 464 2.47 -10.51 -20.50
CA LYS A 464 2.97 -10.02 -21.79
C LYS A 464 4.43 -10.40 -22.05
N ASN A 465 5.29 -10.31 -21.05
CA ASN A 465 6.67 -10.78 -21.17
C ASN A 465 6.73 -12.28 -21.50
N ARG A 466 5.87 -13.08 -20.88
CA ARG A 466 5.73 -14.51 -21.20
C ARG A 466 5.27 -14.72 -22.64
N GLN A 467 4.29 -13.95 -23.11
CA GLN A 467 3.80 -14.02 -24.50
C GLN A 467 4.92 -13.76 -25.52
N VAL A 468 5.69 -12.69 -25.33
CA VAL A 468 6.84 -12.34 -26.20
C VAL A 468 7.89 -13.45 -26.17
N ARG A 469 8.25 -13.96 -24.99
CA ARG A 469 9.25 -15.01 -24.86
C ARG A 469 8.81 -16.32 -25.51
N TRP A 470 7.52 -16.66 -25.50
CA TRP A 470 7.00 -17.78 -26.29
C TRP A 470 7.14 -17.56 -27.79
N GLN A 471 6.85 -16.36 -28.29
CA GLN A 471 7.04 -16.06 -29.72
C GLN A 471 8.50 -16.27 -30.14
N GLU A 472 9.45 -15.81 -29.33
CA GLU A 472 10.89 -15.98 -29.57
C GLU A 472 11.30 -17.46 -29.57
N VAL A 473 10.90 -18.22 -28.54
CA VAL A 473 11.26 -19.65 -28.41
C VAL A 473 10.66 -20.48 -29.55
N ILE A 474 9.40 -20.23 -29.89
CA ILE A 474 8.74 -20.91 -31.02
C ILE A 474 9.43 -20.53 -32.33
N ALA A 475 9.73 -19.25 -32.56
CA ALA A 475 10.41 -18.80 -33.77
C ALA A 475 11.77 -19.48 -33.93
N ASP A 476 12.57 -19.52 -32.86
CA ASP A 476 13.90 -20.11 -32.89
C ASP A 476 13.85 -21.60 -33.16
N ASP A 477 12.92 -22.32 -32.54
CA ASP A 477 12.82 -23.77 -32.70
C ASP A 477 12.25 -24.18 -34.07
N ILE A 478 11.20 -23.50 -34.54
CA ILE A 478 10.64 -23.73 -35.88
C ILE A 478 11.67 -23.40 -36.96
N ASN A 479 12.46 -22.34 -36.79
CA ASN A 479 13.54 -22.02 -37.73
C ASN A 479 14.61 -23.12 -37.78
N LYS A 480 14.90 -23.82 -36.67
CA LYS A 480 15.80 -24.99 -36.68
C LYS A 480 15.17 -26.15 -37.44
N HIS A 481 13.91 -26.47 -37.13
CA HIS A 481 13.14 -27.53 -37.81
C HIS A 481 13.05 -27.32 -39.32
N VAL A 482 12.74 -26.10 -39.79
CA VAL A 482 12.59 -25.79 -41.23
C VAL A 482 13.93 -25.74 -41.98
N ARG A 483 15.05 -25.46 -41.28
CA ARG A 483 16.39 -25.41 -41.89
C ARG A 483 17.10 -26.76 -41.90
N ALA A 484 16.67 -27.71 -41.06
CA ALA A 484 17.21 -29.07 -41.05
C ALA A 484 17.01 -29.73 -42.42
N THR A 485 18.11 -29.87 -43.16
CA THR A 485 18.10 -30.40 -44.53
C THR A 485 18.97 -31.63 -44.66
N THR A 486 19.95 -31.81 -43.77
CA THR A 486 20.78 -33.01 -43.72
C THR A 486 20.17 -34.05 -42.79
N LYS A 487 20.55 -35.31 -42.98
CA LYS A 487 20.07 -36.41 -42.15
C LYS A 487 20.54 -36.28 -40.70
N GLU A 488 21.75 -35.76 -40.49
CA GLU A 488 22.30 -35.49 -39.15
C GLU A 488 21.51 -34.38 -38.44
N ASP A 489 21.13 -33.31 -39.13
CA ASP A 489 20.28 -32.24 -38.56
C ASP A 489 18.89 -32.74 -38.15
N LEU A 490 18.34 -33.70 -38.91
CA LEU A 490 17.01 -34.26 -38.65
C LEU A 490 17.03 -35.28 -37.51
N ASP A 491 18.09 -36.07 -37.38
CA ASP A 491 18.26 -37.04 -36.28
C ASP A 491 18.53 -36.35 -34.92
N ASP A 492 19.03 -35.10 -34.93
CA ASP A 492 19.27 -34.28 -33.73
C ASP A 492 18.03 -33.50 -33.24
N LEU A 493 16.92 -33.50 -34.00
CA LEU A 493 15.70 -32.78 -33.63
C LEU A 493 14.78 -33.66 -32.76
N PRO A 494 14.34 -33.17 -31.59
CA PRO A 494 13.37 -33.88 -30.76
C PRO A 494 12.00 -34.00 -31.46
N ASP A 495 11.45 -35.21 -31.46
CA ASP A 495 10.10 -35.50 -31.93
C ASP A 495 9.03 -34.78 -31.08
N GLY A 496 7.81 -34.67 -31.60
CA GLY A 496 6.67 -34.15 -30.84
C GLY A 496 6.44 -32.64 -30.95
N ILE A 497 7.01 -31.96 -31.97
CA ILE A 497 6.86 -30.51 -32.13
C ILE A 497 5.41 -30.07 -32.27
N LEU A 498 4.58 -30.85 -32.97
CA LEU A 498 3.20 -30.49 -33.25
C LEU A 498 2.34 -30.54 -31.99
N GLU A 499 2.54 -31.56 -31.17
CA GLU A 499 1.87 -31.75 -29.88
C GLU A 499 2.19 -30.62 -28.92
N TYR A 500 3.46 -30.24 -28.81
CA TYR A 500 3.88 -29.10 -27.98
C TYR A 500 3.38 -27.75 -28.51
N MET A 501 3.34 -27.57 -29.84
CA MET A 501 2.79 -26.35 -30.44
C MET A 501 1.27 -26.22 -30.22
N MET A 502 0.54 -27.34 -30.32
CA MET A 502 -0.88 -27.40 -29.96
C MET A 502 -1.08 -27.11 -28.46
N ALA A 503 -0.23 -27.67 -27.60
CA ALA A 503 -0.27 -27.41 -26.16
C ALA A 503 -0.15 -25.91 -25.85
N VAL A 504 0.85 -25.24 -26.42
CA VAL A 504 1.04 -23.80 -26.25
C VAL A 504 -0.15 -23.02 -26.81
N ALA A 505 -0.69 -23.39 -27.97
CA ALA A 505 -1.84 -22.70 -28.56
C ALA A 505 -3.11 -22.82 -27.68
N ASN A 506 -3.44 -24.04 -27.25
CA ASN A 506 -4.60 -24.31 -26.39
C ASN A 506 -4.51 -23.58 -25.05
N ASP A 507 -3.30 -23.50 -24.49
CA ASP A 507 -3.05 -22.79 -23.24
C ASP A 507 -3.29 -21.29 -23.30
N GLN A 508 -3.23 -20.68 -24.49
CA GLN A 508 -3.58 -19.27 -24.64
C GLN A 508 -5.09 -19.05 -24.48
N ILE A 509 -5.93 -19.95 -25.00
CA ILE A 509 -7.39 -19.91 -24.78
C ILE A 509 -7.72 -20.10 -23.31
N ARG A 510 -7.06 -21.07 -22.66
CA ARG A 510 -7.19 -21.30 -21.21
C ARG A 510 -6.75 -20.07 -20.41
N SER A 511 -5.63 -19.46 -20.78
CA SER A 511 -5.12 -18.25 -20.11
C SER A 511 -6.03 -17.04 -20.30
N ALA A 512 -6.64 -16.87 -21.48
CA ALA A 512 -7.64 -15.83 -21.72
C ALA A 512 -8.88 -16.04 -20.84
N ALA A 513 -9.37 -17.28 -20.72
CA ALA A 513 -10.50 -17.62 -19.87
C ALA A 513 -10.23 -17.32 -18.38
N TYR A 514 -9.05 -17.71 -17.84
CA TYR A 514 -8.68 -17.39 -16.47
C TYR A 514 -8.49 -15.88 -16.23
N THR A 515 -7.97 -15.17 -17.22
CA THR A 515 -7.83 -13.70 -17.16
C THR A 515 -9.19 -13.01 -17.13
N GLN A 516 -10.15 -13.51 -17.92
CA GLN A 516 -11.54 -13.05 -17.91
C GLN A 516 -12.20 -13.31 -16.55
N GLU A 517 -12.03 -14.49 -15.96
CA GLU A 517 -12.53 -14.82 -14.63
C GLU A 517 -11.97 -13.87 -13.55
N ILE A 518 -10.67 -13.55 -13.62
CA ILE A 518 -10.05 -12.56 -12.74
C ILE A 518 -10.69 -11.18 -12.95
N SER A 519 -10.90 -10.76 -14.19
CA SER A 519 -11.53 -9.47 -14.52
C SER A 519 -12.93 -9.35 -13.92
N ASP A 520 -13.76 -10.38 -14.10
CA ASP A 520 -15.14 -10.41 -13.63
C ASP A 520 -15.24 -10.48 -12.10
N ARG A 521 -14.24 -11.05 -11.43
CA ARG A 521 -14.18 -11.12 -9.97
C ARG A 521 -13.62 -9.85 -9.32
N VAL A 522 -12.52 -9.31 -9.86
CA VAL A 522 -11.75 -8.23 -9.24
C VAL A 522 -12.30 -6.86 -9.60
N ALA A 523 -12.65 -6.61 -10.86
CA ALA A 523 -13.05 -5.28 -11.31
C ALA A 523 -14.29 -4.73 -10.58
N PRO A 524 -15.35 -5.53 -10.29
CA PRO A 524 -16.55 -5.02 -9.60
C PRO A 524 -16.32 -4.65 -8.13
N LEU A 525 -15.23 -5.10 -7.50
CA LEU A 525 -14.89 -4.78 -6.11
C LEU A 525 -14.25 -3.39 -5.98
N LEU A 526 -13.87 -2.77 -7.11
CA LEU A 526 -13.16 -1.51 -7.15
C LEU A 526 -14.10 -0.35 -7.47
N SER A 527 -13.66 0.88 -7.15
CA SER A 527 -14.37 2.08 -7.62
C SER A 527 -14.30 2.18 -9.15
N LYS A 528 -15.31 2.79 -9.77
CA LYS A 528 -15.43 2.93 -11.24
C LYS A 528 -14.15 3.37 -11.97
N LYS A 529 -13.38 4.29 -11.40
CA LYS A 529 -12.09 4.73 -11.96
C LYS A 529 -11.08 3.59 -12.10
N TYR A 530 -10.93 2.79 -11.05
CA TYR A 530 -9.97 1.68 -10.99
C TYR A 530 -10.52 0.44 -11.70
N GLU A 531 -11.84 0.23 -11.67
CA GLU A 531 -12.55 -0.79 -12.44
C GLU A 531 -12.25 -0.67 -13.95
N ASP A 532 -12.42 0.54 -14.53
CA ASP A 532 -12.13 0.79 -15.96
C ASP A 532 -10.64 0.62 -16.30
N GLN A 533 -9.73 0.85 -15.34
CA GLN A 533 -8.30 0.64 -15.54
C GLN A 533 -7.96 -0.86 -15.56
N VAL A 534 -8.43 -1.61 -14.56
CA VAL A 534 -8.20 -3.06 -14.45
C VAL A 534 -8.77 -3.82 -15.64
N ARG A 535 -10.00 -3.50 -16.07
CA ARG A 535 -10.60 -4.14 -17.25
C ARG A 535 -9.76 -3.95 -18.50
N ARG A 536 -9.32 -2.71 -18.76
CA ARG A 536 -8.48 -2.41 -19.93
C ARG A 536 -7.13 -3.12 -19.89
N ALA A 537 -6.49 -3.20 -18.72
CA ALA A 537 -5.21 -3.90 -18.57
C ALA A 537 -5.36 -5.41 -18.82
N LEU A 538 -6.40 -6.03 -18.26
CA LEU A 538 -6.67 -7.46 -18.46
C LEU A 538 -7.12 -7.78 -19.90
N GLU A 539 -7.91 -6.90 -20.52
CA GLU A 539 -8.30 -7.00 -21.94
C GLU A 539 -7.09 -6.96 -22.87
N ASP A 540 -6.12 -6.07 -22.60
CA ASP A 540 -4.86 -6.00 -23.32
C ASP A 540 -4.02 -7.29 -23.17
N ALA A 541 -4.03 -7.94 -22.01
CA ALA A 541 -3.41 -9.26 -21.84
C ALA A 541 -4.14 -10.37 -22.62
N MET A 542 -5.48 -10.35 -22.61
CA MET A 542 -6.32 -11.31 -23.35
C MET A 542 -6.10 -11.24 -24.85
N ASN A 543 -6.02 -10.03 -25.41
CA ASN A 543 -5.69 -9.83 -26.82
C ASN A 543 -4.31 -10.44 -27.17
N GLY A 544 -3.31 -10.25 -26.30
CA GLY A 544 -1.99 -10.87 -26.48
C GLY A 544 -2.00 -12.40 -26.47
N PHE A 545 -2.93 -13.04 -25.73
CA PHE A 545 -3.12 -14.49 -25.80
C PHE A 545 -3.71 -14.94 -27.14
N VAL A 546 -4.70 -14.21 -27.66
CA VAL A 546 -5.28 -14.49 -28.99
C VAL A 546 -4.22 -14.33 -30.09
N ASP A 547 -3.39 -13.28 -30.01
CA ASP A 547 -2.30 -13.04 -30.95
C ASP A 547 -1.27 -14.18 -30.91
N LEU A 548 -0.87 -14.64 -29.72
CA LEU A 548 0.07 -15.75 -29.57
C LEU A 548 -0.55 -17.08 -30.04
N ALA A 549 -1.82 -17.36 -29.76
CA ALA A 549 -2.50 -18.54 -30.31
C ALA A 549 -2.47 -18.53 -31.84
N THR A 550 -2.86 -17.40 -32.44
CA THR A 550 -2.86 -17.19 -33.89
C THR A 550 -1.47 -17.39 -34.48
N TYR A 551 -0.43 -16.85 -33.82
CA TYR A 551 0.96 -17.04 -34.21
C TYR A 551 1.38 -18.52 -34.13
N SER A 552 1.08 -19.23 -33.05
CA SER A 552 1.39 -20.65 -32.90
C SER A 552 0.75 -21.50 -34.00
N LEU A 553 -0.51 -21.24 -34.36
CA LEU A 553 -1.18 -21.90 -35.48
C LEU A 553 -0.46 -21.63 -36.81
N ALA A 554 -0.05 -20.39 -37.07
CA ALA A 554 0.70 -20.04 -38.27
C ALA A 554 2.04 -20.80 -38.35
N GLN A 555 2.72 -21.00 -37.22
CA GLN A 555 3.97 -21.76 -37.17
C GLN A 555 3.76 -23.26 -37.39
N ILE A 556 2.67 -23.85 -36.88
CA ILE A 556 2.26 -25.24 -37.22
C ILE A 556 2.07 -25.35 -38.74
N ILE A 557 1.42 -24.36 -39.37
CA ILE A 557 1.23 -24.33 -40.82
C ILE A 557 2.59 -24.26 -41.54
N GLU A 558 3.58 -23.49 -41.05
CA GLU A 558 4.93 -23.49 -41.67
C GLU A 558 5.59 -24.87 -41.66
N VAL A 559 5.40 -25.67 -40.60
CA VAL A 559 5.90 -27.06 -40.53
C VAL A 559 5.23 -27.91 -41.62
N ILE A 560 3.91 -27.84 -41.77
CA ILE A 560 3.19 -28.56 -42.84
C ILE A 560 3.69 -28.11 -44.22
N PHE A 561 3.87 -26.80 -44.42
CA PHE A 561 4.31 -26.24 -45.70
C PHE A 561 5.78 -26.54 -46.03
N ASN A 562 6.60 -26.88 -45.04
CA ASN A 562 7.95 -27.39 -45.27
C ASN A 562 7.92 -28.69 -46.10
N ASP A 563 6.99 -29.59 -45.77
CA ASP A 563 6.82 -30.88 -46.43
C ASP A 563 6.07 -30.76 -47.77
N LEU A 564 5.30 -29.68 -47.95
CA LEU A 564 4.64 -29.33 -49.21
C LEU A 564 5.55 -28.59 -50.20
N LYS A 565 6.81 -28.27 -49.85
CA LYS A 565 7.75 -27.60 -50.76
C LYS A 565 7.92 -28.35 -52.10
N PRO A 566 8.01 -29.69 -52.17
CA PRO A 566 8.14 -30.41 -53.44
C PRO A 566 6.95 -30.22 -54.40
N PRO A 567 5.68 -30.51 -54.05
CA PRO A 567 4.56 -30.27 -54.96
C PRO A 567 4.38 -28.77 -55.28
N ILE A 568 4.65 -27.86 -54.32
CA ILE A 568 4.57 -26.42 -54.57
C ILE A 568 5.56 -25.98 -55.67
N LYS A 569 6.78 -26.54 -55.71
CA LYS A 569 7.78 -26.22 -56.75
C LYS A 569 7.39 -26.69 -58.16
N ASN A 570 6.50 -27.67 -58.27
CA ASN A 570 6.01 -28.18 -59.54
C ASN A 570 4.90 -27.31 -60.12
N LEU A 571 4.18 -26.54 -59.30
CA LEU A 571 3.06 -25.70 -59.73
C LEU A 571 3.45 -24.77 -60.89
N PHE A 572 2.59 -24.72 -61.90
CA PHE A 572 2.73 -23.94 -63.14
C PHE A 572 3.93 -24.30 -64.03
N THR A 573 4.68 -25.35 -63.71
CA THR A 573 5.74 -25.89 -64.58
C THR A 573 5.16 -26.89 -65.60
N PRO A 574 5.94 -27.38 -66.58
CA PRO A 574 5.46 -28.40 -67.51
C PRO A 574 4.96 -29.70 -66.83
N ALA A 575 5.48 -30.03 -65.64
CA ALA A 575 5.06 -31.22 -64.88
C ALA A 575 3.62 -31.08 -64.32
N TRP A 576 3.18 -29.86 -64.02
CA TRP A 576 1.88 -29.57 -63.41
C TRP A 576 0.69 -29.85 -64.33
N TYR A 577 0.82 -29.66 -65.66
CA TYR A 577 -0.30 -29.83 -66.61
C TYR A 577 -0.88 -31.26 -66.67
N ASN A 578 -0.07 -32.27 -66.35
CA ASN A 578 -0.50 -33.67 -66.30
C ASN A 578 -0.29 -34.27 -64.90
N GLY A 579 -0.01 -33.41 -63.92
CA GLY A 579 0.31 -33.81 -62.55
C GLY A 579 -0.91 -33.79 -61.64
N THR A 580 -0.75 -34.37 -60.46
CA THR A 580 -1.73 -34.36 -59.37
C THR A 580 -1.16 -33.64 -58.14
N ASP A 581 -0.38 -32.57 -58.37
CA ASP A 581 0.34 -31.85 -57.31
C ASP A 581 -0.63 -31.27 -56.26
N MET A 582 -1.79 -30.72 -56.68
CA MET A 582 -2.81 -30.22 -55.74
C MET A 582 -3.49 -31.35 -54.95
N GLU A 583 -3.73 -32.51 -55.55
CA GLU A 583 -4.26 -33.69 -54.85
C GLU A 583 -3.24 -34.23 -53.84
N THR A 584 -1.96 -34.21 -54.20
CA THR A 584 -0.85 -34.54 -53.29
C THR A 584 -0.82 -33.58 -52.11
N MET A 585 -0.91 -32.27 -52.36
CA MET A 585 -0.99 -31.26 -51.30
C MET A 585 -2.20 -31.50 -50.37
N ALA A 586 -3.40 -31.71 -50.94
CA ALA A 586 -4.60 -31.98 -50.16
C ALA A 586 -4.49 -33.26 -49.33
N THR A 587 -3.88 -34.33 -49.87
CA THR A 587 -3.70 -35.60 -49.16
C THR A 587 -2.71 -35.46 -47.99
N THR A 588 -1.58 -34.78 -48.21
CA THR A 588 -0.61 -34.50 -47.14
C THR A 588 -1.23 -33.62 -46.05
N MET A 589 -1.90 -32.53 -46.41
CA MET A 589 -2.60 -31.68 -45.43
C MET A 589 -3.66 -32.47 -44.65
N ARG A 590 -4.44 -33.33 -45.32
CA ARG A 590 -5.44 -34.19 -44.67
C ARG A 590 -4.80 -35.13 -43.65
N SER A 591 -3.64 -35.69 -43.94
CA SER A 591 -2.90 -36.54 -42.98
C SER A 591 -2.59 -35.76 -41.69
N TYR A 592 -2.03 -34.55 -41.80
CA TYR A 592 -1.75 -33.72 -40.63
C TYR A 592 -3.02 -33.32 -39.88
N ILE A 593 -4.08 -32.93 -40.59
CA ILE A 593 -5.32 -32.46 -39.95
C ILE A 593 -5.97 -33.57 -39.11
N VAL A 594 -5.93 -34.82 -39.58
CA VAL A 594 -6.49 -35.96 -38.82
C VAL A 594 -5.77 -36.14 -37.49
N ASP A 595 -4.46 -35.90 -37.44
CA ASP A 595 -3.64 -36.03 -36.24
C ASP A 595 -3.72 -34.78 -35.34
N LEU A 596 -3.86 -33.59 -35.93
CA LEU A 596 -3.96 -32.32 -35.20
C LEU A 596 -5.35 -32.05 -34.63
N SER A 597 -6.42 -32.49 -35.32
CA SER A 597 -7.81 -32.14 -34.97
C SER A 597 -8.23 -32.57 -33.56
N PRO A 598 -7.85 -33.76 -33.04
CA PRO A 598 -8.19 -34.13 -31.67
C PRO A 598 -7.46 -33.27 -30.64
N GLY A 599 -6.18 -32.97 -30.91
CA GLY A 599 -5.27 -32.31 -29.98
C GLY A 599 -5.45 -30.80 -29.81
N LEU A 600 -6.22 -30.17 -30.70
CA LEU A 600 -6.42 -28.72 -30.74
C LEU A 600 -7.78 -28.32 -30.13
N ASP A 601 -7.83 -27.14 -29.52
CA ASP A 601 -9.08 -26.59 -29.00
C ASP A 601 -10.13 -26.37 -30.11
N ALA A 602 -11.41 -26.56 -29.76
CA ALA A 602 -12.53 -26.46 -30.69
C ALA A 602 -12.68 -25.05 -31.28
N ASP A 603 -12.30 -24.01 -30.53
CA ASP A 603 -12.34 -22.63 -31.01
C ASP A 603 -11.15 -22.31 -31.93
N LEU A 604 -10.03 -23.02 -31.78
CA LEU A 604 -8.82 -22.81 -32.58
C LEU A 604 -8.86 -23.55 -33.91
N PHE A 605 -9.54 -24.69 -34.00
CA PHE A 605 -9.56 -25.51 -35.21
C PHE A 605 -10.15 -24.80 -36.45
N PRO A 606 -11.29 -24.09 -36.37
CA PRO A 606 -11.79 -23.29 -37.50
C PRO A 606 -10.81 -22.19 -37.91
N ALA A 607 -10.20 -21.51 -36.94
CA ALA A 607 -9.21 -20.46 -37.20
C ALA A 607 -7.95 -21.02 -37.88
N PHE A 608 -7.49 -22.21 -37.45
CA PHE A 608 -6.40 -22.94 -38.08
C PHE A 608 -6.71 -23.28 -39.54
N MET A 609 -7.89 -23.85 -39.80
CA MET A 609 -8.32 -24.21 -41.15
C MET A 609 -8.49 -22.99 -42.06
N HIS A 610 -8.96 -21.87 -41.53
CA HIS A 610 -9.02 -20.60 -42.24
C HIS A 610 -7.62 -20.12 -42.64
N GLN A 611 -6.68 -20.06 -41.70
CA GLN A 611 -5.30 -19.68 -41.98
C GLN A 611 -4.60 -20.65 -42.96
N LEU A 612 -4.89 -21.95 -42.85
CA LEU A 612 -4.38 -22.96 -43.78
C LEU A 612 -4.90 -22.73 -45.19
N SER A 613 -6.19 -22.39 -45.34
CA SER A 613 -6.80 -22.02 -46.62
C SER A 613 -6.13 -20.79 -47.24
N GLU A 614 -5.92 -19.73 -46.43
CA GLU A 614 -5.22 -18.52 -46.87
C GLU A 614 -3.78 -18.82 -47.32
N LYS A 615 -3.03 -19.58 -46.52
CA LYS A 615 -1.64 -19.96 -46.85
C LYS A 615 -1.58 -20.83 -48.10
N THR A 616 -2.53 -21.76 -48.28
CA THR A 616 -2.63 -22.61 -49.47
C THR A 616 -2.88 -21.77 -50.72
N CYS A 617 -3.82 -20.82 -50.65
CA CYS A 617 -4.11 -19.91 -51.75
C CYS A 617 -2.89 -19.03 -52.11
N VAL A 618 -2.21 -18.49 -51.09
CA VAL A 618 -0.98 -17.70 -51.28
C VAL A 618 0.16 -18.55 -51.86
N ALA A 619 0.35 -19.79 -51.39
CA ALA A 619 1.37 -20.68 -51.96
C ALA A 619 1.06 -21.04 -53.41
N TYR A 620 -0.20 -21.29 -53.74
CA TYR A 620 -0.64 -21.58 -55.11
C TYR A 620 -0.35 -20.41 -56.05
N LEU A 621 -0.78 -19.21 -55.68
CA LEU A 621 -0.51 -17.97 -56.44
C LEU A 621 1.01 -17.64 -56.49
N SER A 622 1.81 -18.11 -55.53
CA SER A 622 3.27 -17.93 -55.50
C SER A 622 3.99 -18.81 -56.53
N GLY A 623 3.36 -19.87 -57.01
CA GLY A 623 3.92 -20.75 -58.03
C GLY A 623 4.33 -20.03 -59.31
N VAL A 624 3.83 -18.81 -59.56
CA VAL A 624 4.21 -17.97 -60.72
C VAL A 624 5.72 -17.70 -60.74
N HIS A 625 6.36 -17.69 -59.57
CA HIS A 625 7.81 -17.50 -59.43
C HIS A 625 8.62 -18.79 -59.54
N ASN A 626 7.98 -19.95 -59.74
CA ASN A 626 8.69 -21.22 -59.89
C ASN A 626 9.58 -21.21 -61.14
N LYS A 627 10.75 -21.85 -61.02
CA LYS A 627 11.70 -21.95 -62.13
C LYS A 627 11.12 -22.83 -63.23
N GLY A 628 10.73 -22.20 -64.34
CA GLY A 628 10.12 -22.89 -65.49
C GLY A 628 8.60 -22.70 -65.59
N ALA A 629 8.00 -21.82 -64.77
CA ALA A 629 6.58 -21.50 -64.84
C ALA A 629 6.18 -20.94 -66.22
N LYS A 630 5.20 -21.59 -66.87
CA LYS A 630 4.66 -21.18 -68.18
C LYS A 630 3.17 -21.47 -68.27
N PHE A 631 2.39 -20.47 -68.68
CA PHE A 631 0.94 -20.58 -68.90
C PHE A 631 0.63 -20.78 -70.39
N ARG A 632 -0.05 -21.88 -70.70
CA ARG A 632 -0.71 -22.15 -71.99
C ARG A 632 -2.19 -21.85 -71.80
N SER A 633 -2.67 -20.74 -72.34
CA SER A 633 -3.91 -20.09 -71.90
C SER A 633 -5.11 -21.04 -71.69
N SER A 634 -5.44 -21.90 -72.66
CA SER A 634 -6.58 -22.84 -72.55
C SER A 634 -6.30 -24.04 -71.64
N GLU A 635 -5.09 -24.61 -71.70
CA GLU A 635 -4.71 -25.79 -70.89
C GLU A 635 -4.54 -25.41 -69.42
N ALA A 636 -3.95 -24.25 -69.14
CA ALA A 636 -3.74 -23.73 -67.79
C ALA A 636 -5.08 -23.37 -67.13
N ALA A 637 -6.03 -22.85 -67.90
CA ALA A 637 -7.36 -22.55 -67.38
C ALA A 637 -8.12 -23.80 -66.96
N ALA A 638 -8.01 -24.89 -67.73
CA ALA A 638 -8.60 -26.17 -67.39
C ALA A 638 -7.95 -26.78 -66.13
N GLN A 639 -6.61 -26.76 -66.06
CA GLN A 639 -5.87 -27.29 -64.92
C GLN A 639 -6.12 -26.49 -63.64
N ILE A 640 -6.12 -25.16 -63.67
CA ILE A 640 -6.44 -24.32 -62.50
C ILE A 640 -7.85 -24.63 -61.99
N ARG A 641 -8.84 -24.81 -62.87
CA ARG A 641 -10.20 -25.18 -62.45
C ARG A 641 -10.25 -26.56 -61.80
N ALA A 642 -9.48 -27.52 -62.30
CA ALA A 642 -9.36 -28.84 -61.70
C ALA A 642 -8.72 -28.77 -60.31
N ASP A 643 -7.60 -28.06 -60.17
CA ASP A 643 -6.92 -27.85 -58.88
C ASP A 643 -7.82 -27.12 -57.88
N VAL A 644 -8.54 -26.09 -58.33
CA VAL A 644 -9.50 -25.35 -57.50
C VAL A 644 -10.62 -26.26 -57.03
N ALA A 645 -11.15 -27.14 -57.89
CA ALA A 645 -12.17 -28.10 -57.47
C ALA A 645 -11.67 -29.07 -56.39
N VAL A 646 -10.42 -29.53 -56.50
CA VAL A 646 -9.78 -30.41 -55.51
C VAL A 646 -9.56 -29.68 -54.18
N GLY A 647 -8.90 -28.52 -54.21
CA GLY A 647 -8.59 -27.74 -53.01
C GLY A 647 -9.83 -27.20 -52.31
N TYR A 648 -10.80 -26.70 -53.08
CA TYR A 648 -12.09 -26.25 -52.56
C TYR A 648 -12.88 -27.42 -51.95
N GLY A 649 -12.92 -28.57 -52.63
CA GLY A 649 -13.57 -29.78 -52.13
C GLY A 649 -13.02 -30.20 -50.77
N PHE A 650 -11.70 -30.30 -50.68
CA PHE A 650 -10.99 -30.62 -49.43
C PHE A 650 -11.27 -29.62 -48.30
N LEU A 651 -11.14 -28.32 -48.53
CA LEU A 651 -11.35 -27.32 -47.47
C LEU A 651 -12.80 -27.28 -46.97
N THR A 652 -13.77 -27.50 -47.85
CA THR A 652 -15.19 -27.55 -47.47
C THR A 652 -15.59 -28.79 -46.67
N GLU A 653 -14.69 -29.75 -46.47
CA GLU A 653 -14.88 -30.85 -45.50
C GLU A 653 -14.78 -30.33 -44.06
N PHE A 654 -14.09 -29.21 -43.81
CA PHE A 654 -13.73 -28.74 -42.47
C PHE A 654 -14.22 -27.32 -42.13
N ILE A 655 -14.39 -26.43 -43.12
CA ILE A 655 -14.87 -25.04 -42.93
C ILE A 655 -16.03 -24.68 -43.86
N ASP A 656 -16.78 -23.64 -43.51
CA ASP A 656 -17.97 -23.24 -44.29
C ASP A 656 -17.62 -22.80 -45.72
N ARG A 657 -18.52 -23.10 -46.65
CA ARG A 657 -18.35 -22.78 -48.08
C ARG A 657 -18.19 -21.28 -48.31
N GLY A 658 -18.85 -20.43 -47.51
CA GLY A 658 -18.75 -18.98 -47.59
C GLY A 658 -17.33 -18.49 -47.28
N GLU A 659 -16.70 -19.04 -46.25
CA GLU A 659 -15.34 -18.67 -45.84
C GLU A 659 -14.29 -19.10 -46.87
N VAL A 660 -14.37 -20.34 -47.36
CA VAL A 660 -13.48 -20.83 -48.42
C VAL A 660 -13.64 -19.96 -49.67
N LYS A 661 -14.88 -19.64 -50.06
CA LYS A 661 -15.16 -18.78 -51.21
C LYS A 661 -14.57 -17.38 -51.01
N GLY A 662 -14.70 -16.79 -49.82
CA GLY A 662 -14.12 -15.48 -49.50
C GLY A 662 -12.62 -15.41 -49.79
N VAL A 663 -11.88 -16.45 -49.41
CA VAL A 663 -10.43 -16.56 -49.64
C VAL A 663 -10.11 -16.85 -51.11
N TRP A 664 -10.80 -17.82 -51.74
CA TRP A 664 -10.42 -18.36 -53.05
C TRP A 664 -10.96 -17.57 -54.25
N THR A 665 -11.84 -16.58 -54.04
CA THR A 665 -12.37 -15.71 -55.11
C THR A 665 -11.24 -14.99 -55.88
N VAL A 666 -10.09 -14.77 -55.25
CA VAL A 666 -8.90 -14.19 -55.89
C VAL A 666 -8.41 -15.01 -57.09
N LEU A 667 -8.63 -16.33 -57.09
CA LEU A 667 -8.23 -17.22 -58.17
C LEU A 667 -9.07 -17.01 -59.44
N GLU A 668 -10.31 -16.50 -59.33
CA GLU A 668 -11.12 -16.12 -60.49
C GLU A 668 -10.53 -14.89 -61.20
N HIS A 669 -10.07 -13.91 -60.42
CA HIS A 669 -9.38 -12.74 -60.95
C HIS A 669 -8.00 -13.11 -61.54
N PHE A 670 -7.29 -14.03 -60.91
CA PHE A 670 -6.05 -14.60 -61.46
C PHE A 670 -6.28 -15.34 -62.79
N LEU A 671 -7.32 -16.17 -62.88
CA LEU A 671 -7.71 -16.86 -64.11
C LEU A 671 -8.05 -15.87 -65.22
N ALA A 672 -8.79 -14.80 -64.90
CA ALA A 672 -9.12 -13.73 -65.85
C ALA A 672 -7.88 -12.99 -66.37
N LEU A 673 -6.84 -12.86 -65.55
CA LEU A 673 -5.56 -12.27 -65.95
C LEU A 673 -4.76 -13.19 -66.89
N ILE A 674 -4.81 -14.52 -66.68
CA ILE A 674 -4.14 -15.50 -67.55
C ILE A 674 -4.85 -15.63 -68.91
N CYS A 675 -6.18 -15.68 -68.91
CA CYS A 675 -6.97 -16.02 -70.10
C CYS A 675 -7.38 -14.80 -70.95
N SER A 676 -7.13 -13.57 -70.49
CA SER A 676 -7.55 -12.36 -71.18
C SER A 676 -6.76 -12.13 -72.46
N GLU A 677 -7.45 -11.75 -73.53
CA GLU A 677 -6.81 -11.26 -74.76
C GLU A 677 -6.18 -9.87 -74.54
N LYS A 678 -5.16 -9.54 -75.35
CA LYS A 678 -4.42 -8.27 -75.29
C LYS A 678 -5.28 -7.00 -75.11
N PRO A 679 -6.41 -6.78 -75.84
CA PRO A 679 -7.21 -5.56 -75.68
C PRO A 679 -7.94 -5.47 -74.33
N LEU A 680 -8.30 -6.60 -73.72
CA LEU A 680 -9.08 -6.66 -72.48
C LEU A 680 -8.21 -6.78 -71.22
N LEU A 681 -6.90 -7.03 -71.38
CA LEU A 681 -5.96 -7.21 -70.27
C LEU A 681 -5.97 -6.02 -69.29
N GLY A 682 -6.02 -4.80 -69.81
CA GLY A 682 -6.05 -3.59 -68.98
C GLY A 682 -7.32 -3.47 -68.14
N GLU A 683 -8.49 -3.80 -68.69
CA GLU A 683 -9.76 -3.79 -67.95
C GLU A 683 -9.80 -4.86 -66.87
N LYS A 684 -9.25 -6.06 -67.15
CA LYS A 684 -9.15 -7.14 -66.17
C LYS A 684 -8.17 -6.83 -65.04
N TYR A 685 -7.06 -6.16 -65.36
CA TYR A 685 -6.12 -5.65 -64.35
C TYR A 685 -6.79 -4.62 -63.44
N ASP A 686 -7.53 -3.66 -63.99
CA ASP A 686 -8.24 -2.66 -63.19
C ASP A 686 -9.32 -3.29 -62.32
N ALA A 687 -10.08 -4.25 -62.84
CA ALA A 687 -11.07 -5.00 -62.07
C ALA A 687 -10.44 -5.80 -60.91
N PHE A 688 -9.27 -6.40 -61.14
CA PHE A 688 -8.52 -7.07 -60.06
C PHE A 688 -8.07 -6.04 -59.02
N LYS A 689 -7.50 -4.90 -59.44
CA LYS A 689 -7.04 -3.85 -58.54
C LYS A 689 -8.18 -3.16 -57.77
N GLN A 690 -9.40 -3.15 -58.31
CA GLN A 690 -10.59 -2.66 -57.61
C GLN A 690 -11.02 -3.60 -56.48
N SER A 691 -11.02 -4.91 -56.73
CA SER A 691 -11.35 -5.92 -55.70
C SER A 691 -10.22 -6.12 -54.68
N TYR A 692 -8.96 -6.05 -55.13
CA TYR A 692 -7.75 -6.29 -54.35
C TYR A 692 -6.78 -5.12 -54.52
N TRP A 693 -7.02 -4.08 -53.73
CA TRP A 693 -6.37 -2.78 -53.89
C TRP A 693 -4.87 -2.77 -53.55
N ASP A 694 -4.41 -3.73 -52.77
CA ASP A 694 -3.02 -4.00 -52.35
C ASP A 694 -2.26 -4.91 -53.34
N LEU A 695 -2.88 -5.32 -54.46
CA LEU A 695 -2.26 -6.17 -55.50
C LEU A 695 -0.91 -5.61 -56.01
N PRO A 696 0.23 -6.33 -55.86
CA PRO A 696 1.54 -5.85 -56.30
C PRO A 696 1.66 -5.84 -57.83
N SER A 697 2.06 -4.71 -58.41
CA SER A 697 2.30 -4.61 -59.86
C SER A 697 3.44 -5.53 -60.32
N THR A 698 4.45 -5.74 -59.47
CA THR A 698 5.56 -6.67 -59.70
C THR A 698 5.10 -8.12 -59.83
N TRP A 699 4.13 -8.55 -59.03
CA TRP A 699 3.54 -9.89 -59.13
C TRP A 699 2.75 -10.04 -60.43
N VAL A 700 1.96 -9.04 -60.82
CA VAL A 700 1.22 -9.05 -62.11
C VAL A 700 2.17 -9.10 -63.31
N GLU A 701 3.29 -8.36 -63.25
CA GLU A 701 4.34 -8.48 -64.27
C GLU A 701 4.91 -9.90 -64.35
N ALA A 702 5.09 -10.59 -63.22
CA ALA A 702 5.56 -11.97 -63.19
C ALA A 702 4.54 -12.91 -63.86
N VAL A 703 3.24 -12.74 -63.59
CA VAL A 703 2.17 -13.52 -64.24
C VAL A 703 2.21 -13.35 -65.76
N ILE A 704 2.34 -12.12 -66.25
CA ILE A 704 2.40 -11.85 -67.70
C ILE A 704 3.67 -12.44 -68.34
N LYS A 705 4.80 -12.41 -67.64
CA LYS A 705 6.06 -13.01 -68.13
C LYS A 705 5.97 -14.53 -68.30
N CYS A 706 5.10 -15.19 -67.54
CA CYS A 706 4.84 -16.62 -67.63
C CYS A 706 3.89 -17.00 -68.78
N ARG A 707 3.15 -16.06 -69.39
CA ARG A 707 2.25 -16.37 -70.53
C ARG A 707 3.01 -16.80 -71.78
N ASP A 708 2.38 -17.68 -72.57
CA ASP A 708 2.88 -18.14 -73.87
C ASP A 708 2.87 -17.04 -74.94
N ASP A 709 1.85 -16.18 -74.93
CA ASP A 709 1.63 -15.05 -75.83
C ASP A 709 2.30 -13.73 -75.39
N LYS A 710 3.27 -13.80 -74.47
CA LYS A 710 3.89 -12.62 -73.86
C LYS A 710 4.43 -11.63 -74.90
N SER A 711 4.10 -10.35 -74.71
CA SER A 711 4.59 -9.24 -75.54
C SER A 711 5.03 -8.06 -74.69
N LYS A 712 5.96 -7.24 -75.22
CA LYS A 712 6.42 -6.01 -74.54
C LYS A 712 5.26 -5.05 -74.29
N ASP A 713 4.35 -4.94 -75.27
CA ASP A 713 3.16 -4.11 -75.20
C ASP A 713 2.22 -4.50 -74.04
N MET A 714 2.09 -5.80 -73.72
CA MET A 714 1.27 -6.25 -72.58
C MET A 714 1.84 -5.79 -71.24
N LEU A 715 3.16 -5.79 -71.10
CA LEU A 715 3.83 -5.25 -69.90
C LEU A 715 3.70 -3.73 -69.84
N GLU A 716 3.74 -3.05 -70.97
CA GLU A 716 3.55 -1.59 -71.06
C GLU A 716 2.11 -1.18 -70.71
N ILE A 717 1.11 -1.98 -71.11
CA ILE A 717 -0.30 -1.78 -70.70
C ILE A 717 -0.42 -1.79 -69.16
N VAL A 718 0.23 -2.73 -68.47
CA VAL A 718 0.17 -2.80 -67.00
C VAL A 718 0.96 -1.65 -66.35
N ARG A 719 2.12 -1.29 -66.90
CA ARG A 719 2.95 -0.19 -66.36
C ARG A 719 2.37 1.19 -66.57
N SER A 720 1.60 1.38 -67.64
CA SER A 720 0.98 2.67 -67.99
C SER A 720 -0.34 2.93 -67.26
N ARG A 721 -0.95 1.90 -66.66
CA ARG A 721 -2.17 2.06 -65.84
C ARG A 721 -1.79 2.59 -64.46
N GLY A 722 -2.44 3.68 -64.04
CA GLY A 722 -2.16 4.35 -62.77
C GLY A 722 -2.50 3.48 -61.56
N THR A 723 -1.65 3.54 -60.54
CA THR A 723 -1.83 2.88 -59.25
C THR A 723 -2.96 3.54 -58.47
N TYR A 724 -4.18 2.98 -58.52
CA TYR A 724 -5.23 3.32 -57.57
C TYR A 724 -4.93 2.65 -56.22
N VAL A 725 -4.82 3.45 -55.16
CA VAL A 725 -4.68 2.99 -53.77
C VAL A 725 -5.76 3.69 -52.94
N PRO A 726 -6.85 3.01 -52.55
CA PRO A 726 -7.81 3.55 -51.60
C PRO A 726 -7.14 3.75 -50.25
N ARG A 727 -7.37 4.91 -49.61
CA ARG A 727 -6.86 5.21 -48.27
C ARG A 727 -7.72 4.50 -47.23
N GLY A 728 -7.12 3.61 -46.44
CA GLY A 728 -7.72 3.05 -45.22
C GLY A 728 -8.60 1.80 -45.42
N GLY A 729 -8.41 1.03 -46.49
CA GLY A 729 -9.02 -0.30 -46.60
C GLY A 729 -8.28 -1.33 -45.74
N GLU A 730 -8.99 -2.35 -45.25
CA GLU A 730 -8.36 -3.52 -44.64
C GLU A 730 -7.48 -4.25 -45.68
N SER A 731 -6.34 -4.75 -45.23
CA SER A 731 -5.40 -5.51 -46.04
C SER A 731 -6.06 -6.77 -46.59
N THR A 732 -5.91 -7.03 -47.89
CA THR A 732 -6.47 -8.23 -48.52
C THR A 732 -5.44 -9.36 -48.55
N ILE A 733 -5.83 -10.53 -49.07
CA ILE A 733 -4.93 -11.67 -49.27
C ILE A 733 -3.67 -11.31 -50.10
N MET A 734 -3.75 -10.28 -50.96
CA MET A 734 -2.61 -9.87 -51.81
C MET A 734 -1.55 -9.06 -51.05
N SER A 735 -1.84 -8.50 -49.87
CA SER A 735 -0.83 -7.87 -49.00
C SER A 735 0.18 -8.91 -48.47
N ARG A 736 -0.28 -10.13 -48.20
CA ARG A 736 0.55 -11.25 -47.69
C ARG A 736 1.59 -11.73 -48.70
N PHE A 737 1.38 -11.41 -49.99
CA PHE A 737 2.38 -11.61 -51.05
C PHE A 737 3.56 -10.65 -50.98
N VAL A 738 3.33 -9.39 -50.60
CA VAL A 738 4.39 -8.36 -50.54
C VAL A 738 5.43 -8.75 -49.50
N VAL A 739 4.97 -9.24 -48.34
CA VAL A 739 5.83 -9.71 -47.24
C VAL A 739 6.68 -10.91 -47.67
N LEU A 740 6.09 -11.87 -48.39
CA LEU A 740 6.78 -13.07 -48.91
C LEU A 740 7.81 -12.71 -49.99
N LEU A 741 7.53 -11.72 -50.83
CA LEU A 741 8.45 -11.21 -51.87
C LEU A 741 9.64 -10.44 -51.26
N VAL A 742 9.41 -9.68 -50.20
CA VAL A 742 10.46 -8.99 -49.42
C VAL A 742 11.36 -10.00 -48.70
N LEU A 743 10.79 -11.05 -48.09
CA LEU A 743 11.54 -12.15 -47.48
C LEU A 743 12.35 -12.94 -48.52
N LEU A 744 11.77 -13.27 -49.69
CA LEU A 744 12.49 -13.95 -50.78
C LEU A 744 13.64 -13.09 -51.35
N LEU A 745 13.45 -11.77 -51.48
CA LEU A 745 14.50 -10.84 -51.89
C LEU A 745 15.62 -10.74 -50.84
N LEU A 746 15.28 -10.75 -49.55
CA LEU A 746 16.26 -10.77 -48.44
C LEU A 746 17.02 -12.11 -48.36
N VAL A 747 16.40 -13.23 -48.71
CA VAL A 747 17.08 -14.54 -48.75
C VAL A 747 18.01 -14.68 -49.97
N VAL A 748 17.65 -14.07 -51.11
CA VAL A 748 18.52 -14.06 -52.32
C VAL A 748 19.67 -13.06 -52.17
N VAL A 749 19.48 -11.96 -51.45
CA VAL A 749 20.52 -10.97 -51.15
C VAL A 749 21.09 -11.28 -49.77
N GLY A 750 21.99 -12.25 -49.69
CA GLY A 750 22.73 -12.57 -48.46
C GLY A 750 23.52 -11.37 -47.93
N LEU A 751 22.88 -10.52 -47.14
CA LEU A 751 23.51 -9.43 -46.40
C LEU A 751 23.17 -9.58 -44.91
N ALA A 752 24.16 -10.17 -44.24
CA ALA A 752 24.58 -10.00 -42.86
C ALA A 752 23.75 -9.05 -41.98
N GLY A 753 23.16 -9.65 -40.93
CA GLY A 753 23.17 -9.11 -39.58
C GLY A 753 22.66 -7.68 -39.39
N PHE A 754 21.34 -7.48 -39.45
CA PHE A 754 20.67 -6.45 -38.64
C PHE A 754 19.24 -6.92 -38.36
N GLY A 755 18.94 -7.12 -37.08
CA GLY A 755 17.58 -7.36 -36.62
C GLY A 755 16.72 -6.15 -36.93
N LEU A 756 15.72 -6.33 -37.79
CA LEU A 756 14.63 -5.38 -37.94
C LEU A 756 13.34 -6.11 -37.58
N THR A 757 12.90 -5.87 -36.34
CA THR A 757 11.55 -6.12 -35.85
C THR A 757 10.57 -5.34 -36.73
N ILE A 758 9.91 -6.00 -37.68
CA ILE A 758 8.79 -5.40 -38.40
C ILE A 758 7.56 -5.59 -37.52
N LEU A 759 7.20 -4.53 -36.79
CA LEU A 759 5.89 -4.37 -36.15
C LEU A 759 4.80 -4.55 -37.22
N LEU A 760 3.93 -5.53 -37.00
CA LEU A 760 2.65 -5.69 -37.69
C LEU A 760 1.70 -4.56 -37.24
N ILE A 761 1.24 -3.75 -38.19
CA ILE A 761 0.00 -2.95 -38.16
C ILE A 761 -0.81 -3.35 -39.38
#